data_AF-A0A0G4H973-F1
#
_entry.id   AF-A0A0G4H973-F1
#
_cell.length_a   1.000
_cell.length_b   1.000
_cell.length_c   1.000
_cell.angle_alpha   90.00
_cell.angle_beta   90.00
_cell.angle_gamma   90.00
#
_symmetry.space_group_name_H-M   'P 1'
#
loop_
_entity.id
_entity.type
_entity.pdbx_description
1 polymer ?
#
loop_
_entity_poly.entity_id
_entity_poly.type
_entity_poly.pdbx_seq_one_letter_code
_entity_poly.pdbx_strand_id
1 'polypeptide(L)'
;MGCASSAAHRVMVDPPTIEEEDLVHACASSQLGKGDEVASTLYSGIYRRVYVQNGWHQGKIQRDEGDTSKLQWVNQAGVKWSLTIDEGNNRLCTSTDCTYNRSGTDDTKHFELFKTDEEEGFIFQGDKMIRVKAFEWTQIPGVYQREPAENGWHTVEVHQWGEFEFEWVTSAGPRWTLALDWEGGENNFFKVAEKDKDQHEGEHFRIEADGKGGASALIRRGERYMWQDDLPDIKDSPAGRFFKGKLPPTRKVMLAVNTFKTAFDTLVEGRGTPGGPDYASILQTLEKYWSTVGPAGTRESYGYYSANGVHLGIPVCYYALRMMTDTCRLQVEGLPPIPSGVSHDGGPRKLKLGIVVVREIKGIMPATEDERDAKKGTPVTRTAHPAVLPSGDGDLPLVFAESLPVFQEYLKAVSDGTIELVPEVVVVDGSFEGVVRKGNGCGMKNAGLVVNQLPKKFRQANDFTWVLYPDFRPNWENKSGKEWVTGGMGINWNGGPMFISDDLWVVKKPSHLGQGEWTSLERQAYIPQWLQHELMHHLQLRTYKEFGLEGEKNHEWFNRSWWEKFPDFEGRNEPDFYHEGMFKRIRKAEGDLMWQRLTYGVSPLTATGLQNLIEEGAVAGYYEAYIDCKIQNDWHRVTLETVSSSEMKWKNKAGVVWKITVGQSEDGEAELTCHSSYGTQIITLKLDDTQRKVTGMLFKNEFYKKVRAGRKGRDEQGERASSENREGREGGQEAGGWGRRGRRGRRPGGA
;
A
#
# COMPACT_ATOMS: atom_id res chain seq x y z
N MET A 1 -48.07 25.18 35.66
CA MET A 1 -47.62 26.41 36.36
C MET A 1 -46.16 26.59 35.95
N GLY A 2 -45.75 27.34 34.91
CA GLY A 2 -45.94 28.79 34.64
C GLY A 2 -45.16 29.61 35.67
N CYS A 3 -44.21 30.53 35.40
CA CYS A 3 -43.70 31.22 34.21
C CYS A 3 -42.38 31.96 34.55
N ALA A 4 -41.52 32.13 33.53
CA ALA A 4 -40.77 33.32 33.06
C ALA A 4 -39.86 34.23 33.95
N SER A 5 -38.67 34.53 33.38
CA SER A 5 -37.95 35.84 33.24
C SER A 5 -37.40 36.53 34.50
N SER A 6 -36.33 37.34 34.52
CA SER A 6 -35.25 37.79 33.62
C SER A 6 -34.35 38.74 34.44
N ALA A 7 -33.03 38.76 34.24
CA ALA A 7 -32.21 39.98 34.26
C ALA A 7 -30.72 39.61 34.01
N ALA A 8 -30.25 39.84 32.79
CA ALA A 8 -28.84 39.80 32.43
C ALA A 8 -28.20 41.17 32.73
N HIS A 9 -27.09 41.18 33.46
CA HIS A 9 -26.17 42.33 33.51
C HIS A 9 -25.20 42.20 32.34
N ARG A 10 -25.21 43.21 31.47
CA ARG A 10 -24.31 43.36 30.32
C ARG A 10 -23.08 44.14 30.80
N VAL A 11 -21.95 43.46 30.97
CA VAL A 11 -20.65 44.12 31.13
C VAL A 11 -20.15 44.43 29.73
N MET A 12 -20.09 45.72 29.37
CA MET A 12 -19.33 46.15 28.20
C MET A 12 -17.86 46.17 28.59
N VAL A 13 -17.07 45.32 27.93
CA VAL A 13 -15.61 45.41 27.93
C VAL A 13 -15.23 46.09 26.62
N ASP A 14 -14.57 47.23 26.70
CA ASP A 14 -14.05 47.93 25.53
C ASP A 14 -13.01 47.04 24.81
N PRO A 15 -13.03 46.98 23.48
CA PRO A 15 -12.00 46.26 22.73
C PRO A 15 -10.67 47.01 22.83
N PRO A 16 -9.53 46.31 22.86
CA PRO A 16 -8.23 46.96 22.86
C PRO A 16 -8.00 47.69 21.54
N THR A 17 -7.63 48.96 21.64
CA THR A 17 -7.05 49.76 20.57
C THR A 17 -5.72 49.13 20.16
N ILE A 18 -5.64 48.69 18.90
CA ILE A 18 -4.39 48.26 18.26
C ILE A 18 -3.78 49.52 17.62
N GLU A 19 -2.55 49.83 18.01
CA GLU A 19 -1.74 50.92 17.44
C GLU A 19 -1.27 50.54 16.03
N GLU A 20 -1.14 51.54 15.16
CA GLU A 20 -0.98 51.45 13.71
C GLU A 20 0.41 50.94 13.24
N GLU A 21 1.27 50.48 14.16
CA GLU A 21 2.63 49.96 13.84
C GLU A 21 2.71 48.41 13.75
N ASP A 22 1.63 47.67 14.04
CA ASP A 22 1.59 46.19 13.96
C ASP A 22 1.18 45.61 12.58
N LEU A 23 1.02 46.45 11.55
CA LEU A 23 0.55 46.04 10.22
C LEU A 23 1.64 45.53 9.25
N VAL A 24 2.91 45.45 9.66
CA VAL A 24 4.02 45.06 8.76
C VAL A 24 4.62 43.68 9.09
N HIS A 25 4.17 42.97 10.13
CA HIS A 25 4.70 41.63 10.47
C HIS A 25 3.68 40.47 10.56
N ALA A 26 2.44 40.67 10.10
CA ALA A 26 1.38 39.67 10.20
C ALA A 26 1.18 38.76 8.96
N CYS A 27 2.24 38.41 8.22
CA CYS A 27 2.16 37.44 7.08
C CYS A 27 2.94 36.13 7.30
N ALA A 28 3.41 35.82 8.51
CA ALA A 28 4.30 34.67 8.74
C ALA A 28 3.82 33.64 9.78
N SER A 29 2.56 33.65 10.22
CA SER A 29 2.08 32.64 11.17
C SER A 29 0.59 32.38 11.05
N SER A 30 0.19 31.54 10.10
CA SER A 30 -1.08 30.82 10.15
C SER A 30 -0.81 29.32 10.05
N GLN A 31 -1.46 28.56 10.92
CA GLN A 31 -1.36 27.11 11.05
C GLN A 31 -1.53 26.40 9.71
N LEU A 32 -0.47 25.74 9.25
CA LEU A 32 -0.44 24.86 8.08
C LEU A 32 -1.13 23.54 8.45
N GLY A 33 -2.22 23.19 7.76
CA GLY A 33 -2.95 21.96 8.03
C GLY A 33 -3.71 21.46 6.80
N LYS A 34 -3.43 20.21 6.40
CA LYS A 34 -4.21 19.30 5.54
C LYS A 34 -4.70 19.75 4.14
N GLY A 35 -4.76 21.04 3.81
CA GLY A 35 -5.18 21.54 2.49
C GLY A 35 -4.09 21.48 1.42
N ASP A 36 -2.84 21.79 1.81
CA ASP A 36 -1.72 22.02 0.89
C ASP A 36 -1.33 20.82 -0.01
N GLU A 37 -1.71 19.60 0.40
CA GLU A 37 -1.29 18.36 -0.24
C GLU A 37 -2.05 18.09 -1.56
N VAL A 38 -3.36 18.32 -1.58
CA VAL A 38 -4.23 18.25 -2.77
C VAL A 38 -3.97 19.43 -3.71
N ALA A 39 -3.62 20.58 -3.13
CA ALA A 39 -3.35 21.81 -3.85
C ALA A 39 -2.12 21.68 -4.78
N SER A 40 -1.07 20.96 -4.36
CA SER A 40 0.15 20.81 -5.18
C SER A 40 -0.06 20.08 -6.53
N THR A 41 -0.91 19.05 -6.58
CA THR A 41 -1.28 18.35 -7.82
C THR A 41 -2.27 19.13 -8.68
N LEU A 42 -3.11 19.95 -8.04
CA LEU A 42 -4.10 20.79 -8.72
C LEU A 42 -3.42 21.83 -9.61
N TYR A 43 -2.34 22.44 -9.13
CA TYR A 43 -1.66 23.55 -9.82
C TYR A 43 -0.46 23.13 -10.66
N SER A 44 0.06 21.92 -10.50
CA SER A 44 1.19 21.45 -11.32
C SER A 44 0.73 21.21 -12.75
N GLY A 45 1.48 21.71 -13.73
CA GLY A 45 1.14 21.55 -15.13
C GLY A 45 1.77 22.60 -16.04
N ILE A 46 1.43 22.52 -17.31
CA ILE A 46 1.88 23.46 -18.34
C ILE A 46 0.80 24.51 -18.55
N TYR A 47 1.22 25.77 -18.66
CA TYR A 47 0.35 26.89 -18.90
C TYR A 47 0.87 27.73 -20.06
N ARG A 48 -0.04 28.25 -20.87
CA ARG A 48 0.26 29.18 -21.96
C ARG A 48 -0.69 30.35 -21.93
N ARG A 49 -0.20 31.55 -22.24
CA ARG A 49 -1.05 32.70 -22.52
C ARG A 49 -1.91 32.41 -23.76
N VAL A 50 -3.15 32.90 -23.78
CA VAL A 50 -4.04 32.83 -24.96
C VAL A 50 -3.32 33.31 -26.22
N TYR A 51 -2.54 34.39 -26.10
CA TYR A 51 -1.72 34.95 -27.15
C TYR A 51 -0.24 34.91 -26.76
N VAL A 52 0.46 33.88 -27.25
CA VAL A 52 1.90 33.70 -27.02
C VAL A 52 2.67 34.69 -27.90
N GLN A 53 3.58 35.46 -27.32
CA GLN A 53 4.37 36.47 -28.06
C GLN A 53 5.89 36.24 -27.90
N ASN A 54 6.30 35.55 -26.84
CA ASN A 54 7.68 35.20 -26.54
C ASN A 54 7.70 34.06 -25.49
N GLY A 55 8.90 33.54 -25.18
CA GLY A 55 9.10 32.43 -24.24
C GLY A 55 8.81 32.75 -22.76
N TRP A 56 8.32 33.94 -22.42
CA TRP A 56 7.84 34.24 -21.07
C TRP A 56 6.36 33.91 -20.87
N HIS A 57 5.59 33.86 -21.97
CA HIS A 57 4.14 33.65 -21.96
C HIS A 57 3.75 32.18 -21.86
N GLN A 58 4.72 31.30 -21.64
CA GLN A 58 4.54 29.86 -21.53
C GLN A 58 5.49 29.33 -20.47
N GLY A 59 5.01 28.40 -19.67
CA GLY A 59 5.82 27.80 -18.62
C GLY A 59 5.09 26.67 -17.92
N LYS A 60 5.79 26.07 -16.97
CA LYS A 60 5.26 25.02 -16.12
C LYS A 60 5.30 25.44 -14.67
N ILE A 61 4.29 24.99 -13.93
CA ILE A 61 4.32 24.94 -12.48
C ILE A 61 4.70 23.53 -12.09
N GLN A 62 5.76 23.41 -11.29
CA GLN A 62 6.27 22.16 -10.74
C GLN A 62 6.64 22.36 -9.28
N ARG A 63 6.98 21.28 -8.56
CA ARG A 63 7.59 21.40 -7.23
C ARG A 63 8.99 21.99 -7.32
N ASP A 64 9.36 22.82 -6.36
CA ASP A 64 10.73 23.31 -6.25
C ASP A 64 11.67 22.15 -5.87
N GLU A 65 12.80 22.03 -6.56
CA GLU A 65 13.77 20.96 -6.35
C GLU A 65 14.52 21.07 -5.01
N GLY A 66 14.65 22.28 -4.47
CA GLY A 66 15.32 22.56 -3.19
C GLY A 66 14.36 22.56 -1.99
N ASP A 67 13.06 22.73 -2.23
CA ASP A 67 12.01 22.76 -1.21
C ASP A 67 10.72 22.15 -1.75
N THR A 68 10.53 20.85 -1.51
CA THR A 68 9.38 20.10 -2.05
C THR A 68 8.01 20.54 -1.49
N SER A 69 7.98 21.44 -0.50
CA SER A 69 6.75 22.06 0.02
C SER A 69 6.34 23.30 -0.77
N LYS A 70 7.20 23.81 -1.66
CA LYS A 70 6.92 24.96 -2.52
C LYS A 70 6.69 24.56 -3.97
N LEU A 71 5.95 25.40 -4.66
CA LEU A 71 5.82 25.34 -6.11
C LEU A 71 6.82 26.32 -6.74
N GLN A 72 7.16 26.07 -8.00
CA GLN A 72 8.02 26.92 -8.81
C GLN A 72 7.42 27.04 -10.20
N TRP A 73 7.33 28.28 -10.68
CA TRP A 73 7.10 28.57 -12.09
C TRP A 73 8.43 28.51 -12.84
N VAL A 74 8.46 27.87 -14.00
CA VAL A 74 9.58 27.88 -14.93
C VAL A 74 9.06 28.19 -16.33
N ASN A 75 9.43 29.34 -16.90
CA ASN A 75 9.03 29.69 -18.28
C ASN A 75 9.98 29.10 -19.34
N GLN A 76 9.56 29.19 -20.60
CA GLN A 76 10.33 28.70 -21.75
C GLN A 76 11.66 29.47 -21.96
N ALA A 77 11.74 30.71 -21.50
CA ALA A 77 12.99 31.48 -21.49
C ALA A 77 13.98 31.03 -20.39
N GLY A 78 13.64 30.01 -19.60
CA GLY A 78 14.47 29.47 -18.51
C GLY A 78 14.44 30.31 -17.23
N VAL A 79 13.57 31.33 -17.17
CA VAL A 79 13.38 32.14 -15.97
C VAL A 79 12.42 31.42 -15.03
N LYS A 80 12.79 31.38 -13.75
CA LYS A 80 12.05 30.68 -12.71
C LYS A 80 11.86 31.53 -11.48
N TRP A 81 10.76 31.30 -10.75
CA TRP A 81 10.49 31.93 -9.46
C TRP A 81 9.58 31.06 -8.60
N SER A 82 9.68 31.26 -7.30
CA SER A 82 8.98 30.49 -6.29
C SER A 82 7.52 30.93 -6.16
N LEU A 83 6.65 29.97 -5.86
CA LEU A 83 5.21 30.13 -5.69
C LEU A 83 4.77 29.51 -4.34
N THR A 84 3.93 30.25 -3.62
CA THR A 84 3.25 29.78 -2.40
C THR A 84 1.76 29.71 -2.66
N ILE A 85 1.10 28.67 -2.16
CA ILE A 85 -0.34 28.48 -2.31
C ILE A 85 -1.08 29.40 -1.33
N ASP A 86 -2.07 30.15 -1.82
CA ASP A 86 -3.00 30.93 -1.01
C ASP A 86 -4.42 30.42 -1.29
N GLU A 87 -4.78 29.35 -0.59
CA GLU A 87 -6.06 28.66 -0.75
C GLU A 87 -7.25 29.56 -0.45
N GLY A 88 -7.11 30.46 0.54
CA GLY A 88 -8.18 31.37 0.96
C GLY A 88 -8.62 32.31 -0.16
N ASN A 89 -7.72 32.62 -1.10
CA ASN A 89 -7.95 33.51 -2.23
C ASN A 89 -7.91 32.79 -3.59
N ASN A 90 -7.81 31.46 -3.63
CA ASN A 90 -7.66 30.65 -4.85
C ASN A 90 -6.55 31.17 -5.78
N ARG A 91 -5.37 31.50 -5.22
CA ARG A 91 -4.25 32.05 -5.99
C ARG A 91 -2.91 31.41 -5.64
N LEU A 92 -1.93 31.56 -6.52
CA LEU A 92 -0.52 31.28 -6.23
C LEU A 92 0.24 32.59 -6.10
N CYS A 93 0.70 32.84 -4.88
CA CYS A 93 1.48 34.01 -4.54
C CYS A 93 2.92 33.84 -5.05
N THR A 94 3.35 34.78 -5.88
CA THR A 94 4.74 34.86 -6.34
C THR A 94 5.65 35.39 -5.23
N SER A 95 6.83 34.78 -5.07
CA SER A 95 7.84 35.29 -4.15
C SER A 95 8.60 36.51 -4.72
N THR A 96 9.48 37.10 -3.90
CA THR A 96 10.32 38.26 -4.28
C THR A 96 11.36 37.96 -5.37
N ASP A 97 11.60 36.68 -5.66
CA ASP A 97 12.40 36.22 -6.81
C ASP A 97 11.69 36.36 -8.16
N CYS A 98 10.37 36.64 -8.16
CA CYS A 98 9.62 36.95 -9.36
C CYS A 98 10.05 38.31 -9.93
N THR A 99 10.54 38.32 -11.18
CA THR A 99 11.01 39.55 -11.86
C THR A 99 9.93 40.61 -11.99
N TYR A 100 8.66 40.20 -11.93
CA TYR A 100 7.50 41.06 -12.03
C TYR A 100 6.95 41.53 -10.68
N ASN A 101 7.34 40.89 -9.57
CA ASN A 101 6.85 41.17 -8.22
C ASN A 101 8.01 41.20 -7.23
N ARG A 102 9.02 42.04 -7.49
CA ARG A 102 10.25 42.07 -6.67
C ARG A 102 10.01 42.47 -5.21
N SER A 103 8.92 43.19 -4.93
CA SER A 103 8.53 43.52 -3.56
C SER A 103 7.80 42.38 -2.87
N GLY A 104 7.23 41.43 -3.63
CA GLY A 104 6.34 40.38 -3.11
C GLY A 104 4.99 40.90 -2.62
N THR A 105 4.70 42.19 -2.81
CA THR A 105 3.52 42.87 -2.25
C THR A 105 2.53 43.38 -3.30
N ASP A 106 2.84 43.26 -4.60
CA ASP A 106 1.90 43.65 -5.66
C ASP A 106 0.92 42.50 -5.92
N ASP A 107 -0.28 42.61 -5.35
CA ASP A 107 -1.34 41.60 -5.47
C ASP A 107 -1.74 41.33 -6.94
N THR A 108 -1.53 42.27 -7.85
CA THR A 108 -1.84 42.10 -9.29
C THR A 108 -0.86 41.18 -10.02
N LYS A 109 0.21 40.76 -9.33
CA LYS A 109 1.31 39.94 -9.87
C LYS A 109 1.32 38.54 -9.30
N HIS A 110 0.19 38.08 -8.77
CA HIS A 110 -0.04 36.69 -8.39
C HIS A 110 -0.81 35.94 -9.49
N PHE A 111 -0.81 34.61 -9.42
CA PHE A 111 -1.58 33.78 -10.35
C PHE A 111 -2.95 33.52 -9.76
N GLU A 112 -3.99 34.13 -10.32
CA GLU A 112 -5.37 33.92 -9.86
C GLU A 112 -5.99 32.75 -10.62
N LEU A 113 -6.43 31.70 -9.93
CA LEU A 113 -7.02 30.53 -10.59
C LEU A 113 -8.35 30.90 -11.27
N PHE A 114 -8.55 30.46 -12.51
CA PHE A 114 -9.87 30.44 -13.14
C PHE A 114 -10.19 29.04 -13.65
N LYS A 115 -11.48 28.69 -13.60
CA LYS A 115 -12.00 27.43 -14.15
C LYS A 115 -13.36 27.70 -14.79
N THR A 116 -13.51 27.30 -16.04
CA THR A 116 -14.76 27.25 -16.79
C THR A 116 -15.02 25.80 -17.23
N ASP A 117 -16.17 25.52 -17.81
CA ASP A 117 -16.46 24.17 -18.36
C ASP A 117 -15.47 23.77 -19.46
N GLU A 118 -14.96 24.77 -20.20
CA GLU A 118 -14.11 24.56 -21.38
C GLU A 118 -12.62 24.69 -21.07
N GLU A 119 -12.24 25.49 -20.08
CA GLU A 119 -10.86 25.89 -19.82
C GLU A 119 -10.55 25.95 -18.33
N GLU A 120 -9.31 25.65 -17.96
CA GLU A 120 -8.80 25.93 -16.62
C GLU A 120 -7.42 26.58 -16.76
N GLY A 121 -7.02 27.40 -15.80
CA GLY A 121 -5.76 28.15 -15.90
C GLY A 121 -5.64 29.22 -14.82
N PHE A 122 -4.79 30.21 -15.08
CA PHE A 122 -4.61 31.37 -14.22
C PHE A 122 -4.75 32.69 -14.95
N ILE A 123 -5.10 33.75 -14.25
CA ILE A 123 -4.85 35.12 -14.67
C ILE A 123 -3.55 35.57 -14.02
N PHE A 124 -2.59 36.05 -14.82
CA PHE A 124 -1.31 36.57 -14.35
C PHE A 124 -1.03 37.89 -15.05
N GLN A 125 -0.86 38.97 -14.29
CA GLN A 125 -0.73 40.34 -14.83
C GLN A 125 -1.87 40.78 -15.75
N GLY A 126 -3.09 40.30 -15.50
CA GLY A 126 -4.25 40.55 -16.35
C GLY A 126 -4.31 39.69 -17.62
N ASP A 127 -3.30 38.84 -17.85
CA ASP A 127 -3.27 37.92 -18.97
C ASP A 127 -3.77 36.53 -18.58
N LYS A 128 -4.59 35.94 -19.44
CA LYS A 128 -5.14 34.61 -19.25
C LYS A 128 -4.12 33.56 -19.69
N MET A 129 -3.61 32.81 -18.72
CA MET A 129 -2.72 31.66 -18.84
C MET A 129 -3.55 30.38 -18.77
N ILE A 130 -3.92 29.83 -19.92
CA ILE A 130 -4.69 28.60 -20.01
C ILE A 130 -3.77 27.43 -19.68
N ARG A 131 -4.17 26.58 -18.73
CA ARG A 131 -3.56 25.27 -18.53
C ARG A 131 -3.74 24.52 -19.84
N VAL A 132 -2.63 24.08 -20.41
CA VAL A 132 -2.68 23.17 -21.54
C VAL A 132 -3.29 21.90 -20.99
N LYS A 133 -4.62 21.73 -21.18
CA LYS A 133 -5.34 20.50 -20.85
C LYS A 133 -4.53 19.41 -21.50
N ALA A 134 -3.85 18.64 -20.67
CA ALA A 134 -3.02 17.56 -21.14
C ALA A 134 -3.96 16.67 -21.95
N PHE A 135 -3.82 16.72 -23.28
CA PHE A 135 -3.81 15.47 -24.01
C PHE A 135 -2.98 14.53 -23.15
N GLU A 136 -3.55 13.45 -22.60
CA GLU A 136 -2.85 12.62 -21.65
C GLU A 136 -1.56 12.16 -22.34
N TRP A 137 -0.44 12.81 -22.04
CA TRP A 137 0.83 12.68 -22.77
C TRP A 137 1.33 11.23 -22.77
N THR A 138 0.80 10.46 -21.81
CA THR A 138 0.89 9.01 -21.69
C THR A 138 0.32 8.24 -22.90
N GLN A 139 -0.46 8.86 -23.78
CA GLN A 139 -1.14 8.20 -24.91
C GLN A 139 -0.46 8.42 -26.28
N ILE A 140 0.71 9.06 -26.30
CA ILE A 140 1.57 9.26 -27.48
C ILE A 140 2.59 8.14 -27.66
N PRO A 141 3.18 7.56 -26.59
CA PRO A 141 4.09 6.44 -26.77
C PRO A 141 3.39 5.23 -27.39
N GLY A 142 3.94 4.68 -28.46
CA GLY A 142 3.40 3.54 -29.17
C GLY A 142 3.91 3.41 -30.60
N VAL A 143 3.31 2.51 -31.36
CA VAL A 143 3.72 2.23 -32.74
C VAL A 143 2.74 2.86 -33.72
N TYR A 144 3.28 3.62 -34.67
CA TYR A 144 2.54 4.26 -35.73
C TYR A 144 3.06 3.82 -37.08
N GLN A 145 2.16 3.71 -38.06
CA GLN A 145 2.50 3.35 -39.42
C GLN A 145 1.84 4.29 -40.41
N ARG A 146 2.64 4.81 -41.36
CA ARG A 146 2.15 5.60 -42.48
C ARG A 146 1.34 4.71 -43.42
N GLU A 147 0.23 5.21 -43.95
CA GLU A 147 -0.55 4.49 -44.98
C GLU A 147 -0.42 5.17 -46.36
N PRO A 148 0.03 4.46 -47.41
CA PRO A 148 0.64 3.13 -47.37
C PRO A 148 2.08 3.17 -46.81
N ALA A 149 2.48 2.08 -46.14
CA ALA A 149 3.85 1.86 -45.74
C ALA A 149 4.64 1.33 -46.94
N GLU A 150 5.76 1.97 -47.28
CA GLU A 150 6.54 1.64 -48.48
C GLU A 150 7.90 1.05 -48.10
N ASN A 151 8.41 1.39 -46.91
CA ASN A 151 9.69 0.90 -46.40
C ASN A 151 9.73 1.08 -44.86
N GLY A 152 10.86 0.69 -44.23
CA GLY A 152 11.05 0.77 -42.78
C GLY A 152 11.08 2.18 -42.17
N TRP A 153 11.07 3.25 -42.97
CA TRP A 153 10.93 4.62 -42.46
C TRP A 153 9.47 4.97 -42.14
N HIS A 154 8.52 4.20 -42.65
CA HIS A 154 7.09 4.45 -42.53
C HIS A 154 6.45 3.73 -41.35
N THR A 155 7.24 3.03 -40.55
CA THR A 155 6.83 2.47 -39.26
C THR A 155 7.72 3.09 -38.19
N VAL A 156 7.09 3.72 -37.20
CA VAL A 156 7.76 4.52 -36.18
C VAL A 156 7.25 4.12 -34.81
N GLU A 157 8.17 4.06 -33.86
CA GLU A 157 7.89 3.83 -32.47
C GLU A 157 8.20 5.13 -31.73
N VAL A 158 7.23 5.60 -30.95
CA VAL A 158 7.39 6.79 -30.13
C VAL A 158 7.51 6.35 -28.68
N HIS A 159 8.55 6.80 -28.00
CA HIS A 159 8.80 6.51 -26.59
C HIS A 159 8.73 7.79 -25.78
N GLN A 160 8.32 7.73 -24.52
CA GLN A 160 8.47 8.86 -23.61
C GLN A 160 9.86 8.79 -22.96
N TRP A 161 10.68 9.81 -23.17
CA TRP A 161 12.06 9.91 -22.66
C TRP A 161 12.18 10.90 -21.48
N GLY A 162 11.18 11.75 -21.28
CA GLY A 162 11.04 12.64 -20.14
C GLY A 162 9.58 13.07 -19.96
N GLU A 163 9.31 14.01 -19.07
CA GLU A 163 7.93 14.51 -18.85
C GLU A 163 7.30 15.02 -20.16
N PHE A 164 8.12 15.64 -21.03
CA PHE A 164 7.69 16.33 -22.26
C PHE A 164 8.59 16.06 -23.48
N GLU A 165 9.50 15.09 -23.37
CA GLU A 165 10.35 14.65 -24.48
C GLU A 165 9.92 13.26 -24.92
N PHE A 166 9.75 13.08 -26.23
CA PHE A 166 9.50 11.80 -26.83
C PHE A 166 10.65 11.40 -27.75
N GLU A 167 11.01 10.13 -27.81
CA GLU A 167 11.97 9.62 -28.80
C GLU A 167 11.17 9.05 -29.97
N TRP A 168 11.38 9.56 -31.18
CA TRP A 168 10.82 9.02 -32.41
C TRP A 168 11.84 8.08 -33.05
N VAL A 169 11.52 6.80 -33.13
CA VAL A 169 12.40 5.74 -33.62
C VAL A 169 11.79 5.12 -34.87
N THR A 170 12.46 5.25 -36.00
CA THR A 170 12.01 4.57 -37.24
C THR A 170 12.48 3.12 -37.26
N SER A 171 11.71 2.21 -37.88
CA SER A 171 12.14 0.81 -37.99
C SER A 171 13.39 0.59 -38.86
N ALA A 172 13.83 1.63 -39.60
CA ALA A 172 15.08 1.69 -40.35
C ALA A 172 16.31 2.05 -39.50
N GLY A 173 16.15 2.43 -38.22
CA GLY A 173 17.24 2.74 -37.29
C GLY A 173 17.48 4.21 -36.91
N PRO A 174 17.15 5.21 -37.74
CA PRO A 174 17.19 6.62 -37.33
C PRO A 174 16.27 6.92 -36.13
N ARG A 175 16.77 7.77 -35.25
CA ARG A 175 16.08 8.26 -34.07
C ARG A 175 16.34 9.74 -33.85
N TRP A 176 15.37 10.45 -33.31
CA TRP A 176 15.52 11.81 -32.83
C TRP A 176 14.50 12.08 -31.73
N THR A 177 14.78 13.11 -30.93
CA THR A 177 13.92 13.53 -29.84
C THR A 177 12.91 14.54 -30.37
N LEU A 178 11.64 14.32 -30.05
CA LEU A 178 10.57 15.28 -30.17
C LEU A 178 10.47 16.04 -28.84
N ALA A 179 10.62 17.36 -28.93
CA ALA A 179 10.27 18.27 -27.87
C ALA A 179 8.93 18.92 -28.19
N LEU A 180 8.21 19.34 -27.15
CA LEU A 180 7.00 20.14 -27.32
C LEU A 180 7.27 21.37 -28.19
N ASP A 181 6.45 21.57 -29.22
CA ASP A 181 6.52 22.74 -30.09
C ASP A 181 5.71 23.87 -29.50
N TRP A 182 6.34 24.57 -28.58
CA TRP A 182 5.80 25.73 -27.89
C TRP A 182 5.49 26.92 -28.81
N GLU A 183 6.17 27.00 -29.96
CA GLU A 183 6.09 28.14 -30.90
C GLU A 183 5.13 27.88 -32.06
N GLY A 184 4.64 26.65 -32.20
CA GLY A 184 3.73 26.23 -33.25
C GLY A 184 2.36 26.89 -33.15
N GLY A 185 1.75 27.16 -34.32
CA GLY A 185 0.34 27.55 -34.39
C GLY A 185 -0.58 26.46 -33.82
N GLU A 186 -1.89 26.71 -33.74
CA GLU A 186 -2.91 25.89 -33.04
C GLU A 186 -2.93 24.37 -33.32
N ASN A 187 -2.13 23.88 -34.28
CA ASN A 187 -2.11 22.50 -34.75
C ASN A 187 -0.73 21.80 -34.69
N ASN A 188 0.34 22.43 -34.17
CA ASN A 188 1.65 21.79 -34.02
C ASN A 188 1.92 21.49 -32.55
N PHE A 189 2.16 20.22 -32.22
CA PHE A 189 2.36 19.77 -30.83
C PHE A 189 3.83 19.45 -30.53
N PHE A 190 4.61 19.01 -31.53
CA PHE A 190 6.04 18.72 -31.34
C PHE A 190 6.91 19.25 -32.47
N LYS A 191 8.16 19.53 -32.12
CA LYS A 191 9.27 19.81 -33.02
C LYS A 191 10.44 18.91 -32.66
N VAL A 192 11.38 18.73 -33.59
CA VAL A 192 12.62 18.03 -33.26
C VAL A 192 13.40 18.87 -32.23
N ALA A 193 13.88 18.21 -31.18
CA ALA A 193 14.62 18.85 -30.11
C ALA A 193 15.93 19.44 -30.63
N GLU A 194 16.40 20.51 -30.00
CA GLU A 194 17.59 21.26 -30.43
C GLU A 194 18.83 20.38 -30.61
N LYS A 195 18.99 19.37 -29.74
CA LYS A 195 20.11 18.41 -29.79
C LYS A 195 20.14 17.54 -31.05
N ASP A 196 19.00 17.41 -31.74
CA ASP A 196 18.84 16.61 -32.95
C ASP A 196 18.52 17.49 -34.19
N LYS A 197 18.60 18.83 -34.07
CA LYS A 197 18.16 19.76 -35.12
C LYS A 197 18.96 19.63 -36.42
N ASP A 198 20.26 19.35 -36.34
CA ASP A 198 21.15 19.38 -37.51
C ASP A 198 20.76 18.35 -38.59
N GLN A 199 19.92 17.37 -38.24
CA GLN A 199 19.42 16.34 -39.14
C GLN A 199 17.98 16.58 -39.62
N HIS A 200 17.18 17.35 -38.87
CA HIS A 200 15.73 17.44 -39.03
C HIS A 200 15.16 18.84 -38.70
N GLU A 201 15.94 19.90 -38.89
CA GLU A 201 15.55 21.28 -38.60
C GLU A 201 14.23 21.67 -39.30
N GLY A 202 13.32 22.31 -38.55
CA GLY A 202 12.02 22.74 -39.04
C GLY A 202 10.97 21.63 -39.20
N GLU A 203 11.23 20.41 -38.73
CA GLU A 203 10.21 19.37 -38.68
C GLU A 203 9.24 19.55 -37.51
N HIS A 204 7.96 19.64 -37.84
CA HIS A 204 6.85 19.72 -36.89
C HIS A 204 5.95 18.50 -36.98
N PHE A 205 5.35 18.14 -35.86
CA PHE A 205 4.46 17.01 -35.70
C PHE A 205 3.12 17.47 -35.14
N ARG A 206 2.05 17.01 -35.77
CA ARG A 206 0.67 17.21 -35.31
C ARG A 206 0.11 15.90 -34.76
N ILE A 207 -0.62 15.95 -33.66
CA ILE A 207 -1.37 14.81 -33.13
C ILE A 207 -2.80 14.88 -33.65
N GLU A 208 -3.35 13.76 -34.10
CA GLU A 208 -4.79 13.60 -34.28
C GLU A 208 -5.36 12.78 -33.13
N ALA A 209 -6.26 13.36 -32.35
CA ALA A 209 -6.88 12.69 -31.22
C ALA A 209 -8.00 11.73 -31.67
N ASP A 210 -8.13 10.58 -30.98
CA ASP A 210 -9.15 9.56 -31.23
C ASP A 210 -10.54 9.89 -30.67
N GLY A 211 -10.73 11.12 -30.15
CA GLY A 211 -11.94 11.57 -29.47
C GLY A 211 -12.11 11.04 -28.04
N LYS A 212 -11.19 10.18 -27.55
CA LYS A 212 -11.13 9.65 -26.18
C LYS A 212 -9.89 10.16 -25.42
N GLY A 213 -9.17 11.10 -26.00
CA GLY A 213 -7.94 11.68 -25.42
C GLY A 213 -6.65 10.99 -25.85
N GLY A 214 -6.71 10.01 -26.77
CA GLY A 214 -5.54 9.27 -27.26
C GLY A 214 -5.10 9.63 -28.66
N ALA A 215 -3.88 9.25 -29.04
CA ALA A 215 -3.33 9.60 -30.34
C ALA A 215 -3.77 8.57 -31.36
N SER A 216 -4.72 8.94 -32.23
CA SER A 216 -5.12 8.10 -33.38
C SER A 216 -4.08 8.14 -34.50
N ALA A 217 -3.39 9.27 -34.66
CA ALA A 217 -2.32 9.43 -35.64
C ALA A 217 -1.33 10.53 -35.23
N LEU A 218 -0.13 10.44 -35.79
CA LEU A 218 0.88 11.51 -35.81
C LEU A 218 1.09 11.97 -37.24
N ILE A 219 1.10 13.27 -37.48
CA ILE A 219 1.33 13.85 -38.80
C ILE A 219 2.69 14.52 -38.83
N ARG A 220 3.54 14.07 -39.74
CA ARG A 220 4.89 14.61 -39.97
C ARG A 220 5.00 15.02 -41.43
N ARG A 221 5.30 16.29 -41.71
CA ARG A 221 5.40 16.83 -43.10
C ARG A 221 4.17 16.52 -43.99
N GLY A 222 2.98 16.51 -43.39
CA GLY A 222 1.73 16.16 -44.09
C GLY A 222 1.50 14.65 -44.28
N GLU A 223 2.47 13.81 -43.95
CA GLU A 223 2.31 12.36 -43.91
C GLU A 223 1.63 11.94 -42.61
N ARG A 224 0.61 11.08 -42.72
CA ARG A 224 -0.19 10.61 -41.60
C ARG A 224 0.27 9.22 -41.16
N TYR A 225 0.77 9.11 -39.94
CA TYR A 225 1.20 7.87 -39.29
C TYR A 225 0.08 7.44 -38.34
N MET A 226 -0.70 6.44 -38.72
CA MET A 226 -1.79 5.94 -37.90
C MET A 226 -1.30 4.98 -36.84
N TRP A 227 -1.84 5.09 -35.63
CA TRP A 227 -1.58 4.16 -34.55
C TRP A 227 -1.90 2.72 -34.98
N GLN A 228 -1.07 1.77 -34.56
CA GLN A 228 -1.25 0.35 -34.87
C GLN A 228 -1.47 -0.46 -33.59
N ASP A 229 -2.65 -1.09 -33.47
CA ASP A 229 -3.01 -1.93 -32.32
C ASP A 229 -2.34 -3.32 -32.36
N ASP A 230 -2.08 -3.85 -33.56
CA ASP A 230 -1.81 -5.27 -33.80
C ASP A 230 -0.57 -5.55 -34.67
N LEU A 231 0.41 -4.63 -34.73
CA LEU A 231 1.63 -4.95 -35.48
C LEU A 231 2.32 -6.18 -34.83
N PRO A 232 2.64 -7.23 -35.60
CA PRO A 232 3.35 -8.39 -35.08
C PRO A 232 4.65 -7.91 -34.43
N ASP A 233 4.93 -8.46 -33.25
CA ASP A 233 6.13 -8.24 -32.43
C ASP A 233 7.30 -7.73 -33.29
N ILE A 234 7.65 -6.44 -33.16
CA ILE A 234 8.74 -5.78 -33.89
C ILE A 234 10.09 -6.52 -33.71
N LYS A 235 10.16 -7.51 -32.82
CA LYS A 235 11.26 -8.44 -32.54
C LYS A 235 12.03 -8.92 -33.78
N ASP A 236 11.35 -9.13 -34.91
CA ASP A 236 12.01 -9.63 -36.13
C ASP A 236 12.54 -8.52 -37.06
N SER A 237 12.15 -7.27 -36.84
CA SER A 237 12.70 -6.10 -37.54
C SER A 237 14.11 -5.74 -37.05
N PRO A 238 14.91 -5.01 -37.84
CA PRO A 238 16.18 -4.47 -37.39
C PRO A 238 16.07 -3.69 -36.07
N ALA A 239 14.98 -2.92 -35.86
CA ALA A 239 14.72 -2.20 -34.62
C ALA A 239 14.49 -3.14 -33.42
N GLY A 240 13.71 -4.22 -33.58
CA GLY A 240 13.44 -5.18 -32.50
C GLY A 240 14.67 -5.94 -31.99
N ARG A 241 15.72 -6.07 -32.82
CA ARG A 241 17.01 -6.67 -32.40
C ARG A 241 17.84 -5.75 -31.52
N PHE A 242 17.62 -4.43 -31.58
CA PHE A 242 18.30 -3.45 -30.71
C PHE A 242 17.68 -3.39 -29.31
N PHE A 243 16.37 -3.65 -29.20
CA PHE A 243 15.67 -3.71 -27.92
C PHE A 243 15.77 -5.09 -27.28
N LYS A 244 16.97 -5.46 -26.83
CA LYS A 244 17.14 -6.59 -25.91
C LYS A 244 16.47 -6.27 -24.56
N GLY A 245 15.17 -6.55 -24.44
CA GLY A 245 14.49 -6.74 -23.16
C GLY A 245 13.54 -5.63 -22.66
N LYS A 246 13.25 -4.60 -23.46
CA LYS A 246 12.21 -3.60 -23.13
C LYS A 246 11.32 -3.39 -24.35
N LEU A 247 10.18 -4.10 -24.37
CA LEU A 247 9.12 -3.86 -25.36
C LEU A 247 8.38 -2.56 -24.98
N PRO A 248 7.88 -1.78 -25.94
CA PRO A 248 7.04 -0.63 -25.65
C PRO A 248 5.81 -1.05 -24.83
N PRO A 249 5.29 -0.18 -23.96
CA PRO A 249 4.03 -0.47 -23.28
C PRO A 249 2.92 -0.63 -24.32
N THR A 250 2.26 -1.78 -24.30
CA THR A 250 1.08 -2.03 -25.14
C THR A 250 -0.06 -1.07 -24.78
N ARG A 251 -1.01 -0.84 -25.68
CA ARG A 251 -2.23 -0.07 -25.40
C ARG A 251 -2.95 -0.52 -24.12
N LYS A 252 -2.92 -1.82 -23.82
CA LYS A 252 -3.49 -2.38 -22.57
C LYS A 252 -2.80 -1.85 -21.32
N VAL A 253 -1.47 -1.67 -21.37
CA VAL A 253 -0.69 -1.10 -20.26
C VAL A 253 -1.08 0.36 -20.04
N MET A 254 -1.08 1.18 -21.10
CA MET A 254 -1.45 2.60 -20.99
C MET A 254 -2.91 2.76 -20.54
N LEU A 255 -3.81 1.92 -21.05
CA LEU A 255 -5.19 1.88 -20.61
C LEU A 255 -5.30 1.54 -19.12
N ALA A 256 -4.52 0.58 -18.61
CA ALA A 256 -4.49 0.24 -17.18
C ALA A 256 -4.00 1.42 -16.32
N VAL A 257 -2.93 2.09 -16.74
CA VAL A 257 -2.37 3.26 -16.04
C VAL A 257 -3.39 4.40 -15.98
N ASN A 258 -3.99 4.75 -17.12
CA ASN A 258 -4.96 5.84 -17.19
C ASN A 258 -6.23 5.49 -16.40
N THR A 259 -6.71 4.24 -16.50
CA THR A 259 -7.83 3.76 -15.69
C THR A 259 -7.53 3.88 -14.19
N PHE A 260 -6.33 3.45 -13.77
CA PHE A 260 -5.92 3.56 -12.37
C PHE A 260 -5.88 5.03 -11.93
N LYS A 261 -5.23 5.90 -12.71
CA LYS A 261 -5.14 7.33 -12.41
C LYS A 261 -6.52 7.97 -12.29
N THR A 262 -7.40 7.80 -13.27
CA THR A 262 -8.77 8.35 -13.23
C THR A 262 -9.54 7.83 -12.02
N ALA A 263 -9.52 6.52 -11.77
CA ALA A 263 -10.20 5.92 -10.63
C ALA A 263 -9.66 6.43 -9.28
N PHE A 264 -8.34 6.55 -9.16
CA PHE A 264 -7.67 7.02 -7.95
C PHE A 264 -7.93 8.50 -7.68
N ASP A 265 -7.84 9.35 -8.70
CA ASP A 265 -8.11 10.79 -8.57
C ASP A 265 -9.55 11.02 -8.07
N THR A 266 -10.54 10.33 -8.66
CA THR A 266 -11.94 10.39 -8.20
C THR A 266 -12.11 9.82 -6.78
N LEU A 267 -11.35 8.79 -6.41
CA LEU A 267 -11.36 8.23 -5.06
C LEU A 267 -10.87 9.25 -4.03
N VAL A 268 -9.75 9.93 -4.31
CA VAL A 268 -9.15 10.90 -3.39
C VAL A 268 -9.99 12.17 -3.29
N GLU A 269 -10.47 12.72 -4.41
CA GLU A 269 -11.31 13.91 -4.45
C GLU A 269 -12.58 13.76 -3.59
N GLY A 270 -13.19 12.58 -3.59
CA GLY A 270 -14.40 12.33 -2.82
C GLY A 270 -14.20 12.04 -1.33
N ARG A 271 -12.98 11.76 -0.86
CA ARG A 271 -12.73 11.43 0.57
C ARG A 271 -13.03 12.57 1.54
N GLY A 272 -13.12 13.80 1.04
CA GLY A 272 -13.47 15.00 1.82
C GLY A 272 -14.94 15.43 1.71
N THR A 273 -15.77 14.76 0.90
CA THR A 273 -17.12 15.25 0.60
C THR A 273 -18.20 14.64 1.51
N PRO A 274 -19.29 15.36 1.81
CA PRO A 274 -20.48 14.81 2.46
C PRO A 274 -21.18 13.79 1.54
N GLY A 275 -20.68 12.56 1.53
CA GLY A 275 -21.12 11.50 0.61
C GLY A 275 -20.01 10.52 0.26
N GLY A 276 -18.74 10.94 0.45
CA GLY A 276 -17.59 10.13 0.09
C GLY A 276 -17.33 10.10 -1.43
N PRO A 277 -16.43 9.21 -1.87
CA PRO A 277 -16.15 8.96 -3.28
C PRO A 277 -17.39 8.59 -4.10
N ASP A 278 -17.43 9.04 -5.36
CA ASP A 278 -18.40 8.56 -6.35
C ASP A 278 -18.03 7.14 -6.81
N TYR A 279 -18.31 6.17 -5.94
CA TYR A 279 -18.01 4.76 -6.19
C TYR A 279 -18.69 4.22 -7.44
N ALA A 280 -19.84 4.77 -7.83
CA ALA A 280 -20.56 4.34 -9.03
C ALA A 280 -19.81 4.73 -10.30
N SER A 281 -19.35 5.99 -10.39
CA SER A 281 -18.53 6.46 -11.50
C SER A 281 -17.17 5.75 -11.59
N ILE A 282 -16.52 5.53 -10.43
CA ILE A 282 -15.27 4.77 -10.37
C ILE A 282 -15.49 3.33 -10.85
N LEU A 283 -16.54 2.65 -10.35
CA LEU A 283 -16.87 1.29 -10.77
C LEU A 283 -17.17 1.20 -12.27
N GLN A 284 -17.91 2.17 -12.82
CA GLN A 284 -18.18 2.21 -14.26
C GLN A 284 -16.89 2.32 -15.07
N THR A 285 -15.94 3.14 -14.63
CA THR A 285 -14.60 3.27 -15.25
C THR A 285 -13.84 1.95 -15.20
N LEU A 286 -13.86 1.26 -14.05
CA LEU A 286 -13.20 -0.04 -13.86
C LEU A 286 -13.85 -1.15 -14.70
N GLU A 287 -15.18 -1.25 -14.74
CA GLU A 287 -15.89 -2.25 -15.55
C GLU A 287 -15.70 -2.04 -17.06
N LYS A 288 -15.64 -0.78 -17.50
CA LYS A 288 -15.26 -0.44 -18.89
C LYS A 288 -13.85 -0.92 -19.20
N TYR A 289 -12.92 -0.78 -18.26
CA TYR A 289 -11.58 -1.31 -18.40
C TYR A 289 -11.58 -2.85 -18.50
N TRP A 290 -12.23 -3.54 -17.54
CA TRP A 290 -12.31 -5.00 -17.51
C TRP A 290 -12.98 -5.60 -18.76
N SER A 291 -14.02 -4.96 -19.28
CA SER A 291 -14.65 -5.37 -20.55
C SER A 291 -13.75 -5.17 -21.78
N THR A 292 -12.79 -4.23 -21.71
CA THR A 292 -11.86 -3.94 -22.82
C THR A 292 -10.65 -4.88 -22.81
N VAL A 293 -10.03 -5.10 -21.65
CA VAL A 293 -8.81 -5.94 -21.57
C VAL A 293 -9.14 -7.42 -21.44
N GLY A 294 -10.32 -7.75 -20.93
CA GLY A 294 -10.75 -9.10 -20.58
C GLY A 294 -11.09 -9.17 -19.08
N PRO A 295 -11.98 -10.08 -18.66
CA PRO A 295 -12.38 -10.17 -17.26
C PRO A 295 -11.16 -10.31 -16.33
N ALA A 296 -11.27 -9.72 -15.14
CA ALA A 296 -10.29 -9.94 -14.09
C ALA A 296 -10.10 -11.45 -13.85
N GLY A 297 -8.86 -11.90 -13.74
CA GLY A 297 -8.51 -13.31 -13.59
C GLY A 297 -8.20 -14.07 -14.88
N THR A 298 -8.36 -13.46 -16.05
CA THR A 298 -7.96 -14.07 -17.33
C THR A 298 -6.49 -13.80 -17.70
N ARG A 299 -5.91 -14.57 -18.63
CA ARG A 299 -4.53 -14.31 -19.12
C ARG A 299 -4.54 -13.26 -20.22
N GLU A 300 -5.65 -13.13 -20.95
CA GLU A 300 -5.83 -12.13 -22.00
C GLU A 300 -5.82 -10.68 -21.48
N SER A 301 -6.15 -10.48 -20.19
CA SER A 301 -6.24 -9.14 -19.61
C SER A 301 -4.90 -8.45 -19.36
N TYR A 302 -3.75 -9.14 -19.47
CA TYR A 302 -2.47 -8.59 -19.05
C TYR A 302 -1.24 -9.04 -19.83
N GLY A 303 -0.23 -8.17 -19.86
CA GLY A 303 1.15 -8.49 -20.21
C GLY A 303 2.13 -8.04 -19.13
N TYR A 304 3.27 -8.74 -19.03
CA TYR A 304 4.36 -8.43 -18.12
C TYR A 304 5.16 -7.25 -18.67
N TYR A 305 4.76 -6.02 -18.35
CA TYR A 305 5.40 -4.81 -18.85
C TYR A 305 5.59 -3.79 -17.73
N SER A 306 6.63 -2.96 -17.84
CA SER A 306 6.75 -1.70 -17.10
C SER A 306 6.29 -0.56 -18.01
N ALA A 307 5.46 0.36 -17.54
CA ALA A 307 5.01 1.50 -18.34
C ALA A 307 6.12 2.56 -18.40
N ASN A 308 6.91 2.67 -19.48
CA ASN A 308 7.92 3.74 -19.65
C ASN A 308 8.90 3.93 -18.47
N GLY A 309 9.33 2.85 -17.80
CA GLY A 309 10.19 2.93 -16.62
C GLY A 309 9.47 3.27 -15.30
N VAL A 310 8.14 3.42 -15.36
CA VAL A 310 7.23 3.51 -14.21
C VAL A 310 6.83 2.09 -13.79
N HIS A 311 6.98 1.80 -12.50
CA HIS A 311 6.71 0.51 -11.89
C HIS A 311 5.42 0.53 -11.08
N LEU A 312 4.31 0.16 -11.72
CA LEU A 312 2.98 0.16 -11.12
C LEU A 312 2.52 -1.23 -10.67
N GLY A 313 3.46 -2.14 -10.38
CA GLY A 313 3.18 -3.54 -10.10
C GLY A 313 3.24 -4.42 -11.34
N ILE A 314 3.26 -5.74 -11.13
CA ILE A 314 3.28 -6.74 -12.19
C ILE A 314 2.17 -7.77 -11.90
N PRO A 315 1.10 -7.83 -12.74
CA PRO A 315 0.85 -6.96 -13.90
C PRO A 315 0.57 -5.50 -13.53
N VAL A 316 0.79 -4.58 -14.50
CA VAL A 316 0.68 -3.11 -14.30
C VAL A 316 -0.66 -2.74 -13.69
N CYS A 317 -0.62 -2.05 -12.54
CA CYS A 317 -1.74 -1.60 -11.72
C CYS A 317 -2.71 -2.71 -11.28
N TYR A 318 -2.43 -3.99 -11.54
CA TYR A 318 -3.46 -5.03 -11.43
C TYR A 318 -4.01 -5.19 -10.02
N TYR A 319 -3.14 -5.18 -9.01
CA TYR A 319 -3.52 -5.25 -7.60
C TYR A 319 -4.39 -4.06 -7.22
N ALA A 320 -3.95 -2.85 -7.56
CA ALA A 320 -4.67 -1.63 -7.23
C ALA A 320 -6.03 -1.55 -7.92
N LEU A 321 -6.08 -1.86 -9.23
CA LEU A 321 -7.33 -1.94 -9.99
C LEU A 321 -8.28 -2.99 -9.42
N ARG A 322 -7.76 -4.16 -9.01
CA ARG A 322 -8.58 -5.21 -8.39
C ARG A 322 -9.10 -4.78 -7.02
N MET A 323 -8.26 -4.23 -6.14
CA MET A 323 -8.69 -3.69 -4.85
C MET A 323 -9.76 -2.61 -5.02
N MET A 324 -9.56 -1.64 -5.93
CA MET A 324 -10.55 -0.59 -6.18
C MET A 324 -11.84 -1.15 -6.77
N THR A 325 -11.77 -2.18 -7.63
CA THR A 325 -12.98 -2.84 -8.17
C THR A 325 -13.79 -3.48 -7.05
N ASP A 326 -13.11 -4.22 -6.17
CA ASP A 326 -13.73 -4.87 -5.02
C ASP A 326 -14.35 -3.84 -4.06
N THR A 327 -13.62 -2.76 -3.77
CA THR A 327 -14.10 -1.64 -2.95
C THR A 327 -15.34 -0.99 -3.54
N CYS A 328 -15.26 -0.54 -4.79
CA CYS A 328 -16.34 0.22 -5.41
C CYS A 328 -17.58 -0.63 -5.62
N ARG A 329 -17.42 -1.91 -5.99
CA ARG A 329 -18.54 -2.83 -6.13
C ARG A 329 -19.30 -2.99 -4.82
N LEU A 330 -18.59 -3.20 -3.71
CA LEU A 330 -19.23 -3.34 -2.40
C LEU A 330 -19.92 -2.06 -1.91
N GLN A 331 -19.35 -0.90 -2.23
CA GLN A 331 -19.99 0.37 -1.90
C GLN A 331 -21.26 0.61 -2.73
N VAL A 332 -21.23 0.28 -4.03
CA VAL A 332 -22.37 0.42 -4.94
C VAL A 332 -23.49 -0.58 -4.63
N GLU A 333 -23.15 -1.82 -4.29
CA GLU A 333 -24.12 -2.84 -3.83
C GLU A 333 -24.75 -2.47 -2.48
N GLY A 334 -24.10 -1.58 -1.74
CA GLY A 334 -24.49 -1.16 -0.40
C GLY A 334 -23.84 -2.06 0.65
N LEU A 335 -22.98 -1.46 1.48
CA LEU A 335 -22.48 -2.14 2.67
C LEU A 335 -23.64 -2.43 3.63
N PRO A 336 -23.64 -3.58 4.31
CA PRO A 336 -24.67 -3.88 5.29
C PRO A 336 -24.64 -2.82 6.41
N PRO A 337 -25.77 -2.57 7.09
CA PRO A 337 -25.78 -1.72 8.26
C PRO A 337 -24.76 -2.22 9.29
N ILE A 338 -23.99 -1.30 9.84
CA ILE A 338 -22.98 -1.62 10.85
C ILE A 338 -23.70 -2.20 12.08
N PRO A 339 -23.34 -3.41 12.54
CA PRO A 339 -23.97 -4.00 13.72
C PRO A 339 -23.83 -3.10 14.95
N SER A 340 -24.85 -3.11 15.82
CA SER A 340 -24.77 -2.39 17.09
C SER A 340 -23.61 -2.92 17.94
N GLY A 341 -22.84 -2.01 18.54
CA GLY A 341 -21.69 -2.36 19.39
C GLY A 341 -20.34 -2.45 18.65
N VAL A 342 -20.28 -2.22 17.33
CA VAL A 342 -19.00 -2.04 16.62
C VAL A 342 -18.25 -0.81 17.13
N SER A 343 -18.97 0.29 17.35
CA SER A 343 -18.49 1.52 17.97
C SER A 343 -19.58 2.15 18.85
N HIS A 344 -19.20 3.12 19.69
CA HIS A 344 -20.15 3.88 20.51
C HIS A 344 -21.04 4.84 19.71
N ASP A 345 -20.56 5.34 18.57
CA ASP A 345 -21.28 6.28 17.69
C ASP A 345 -22.12 5.60 16.60
N GLY A 346 -22.13 4.26 16.57
CA GLY A 346 -22.83 3.47 15.55
C GLY A 346 -22.15 3.48 14.18
N GLY A 347 -20.98 4.11 14.06
CA GLY A 347 -20.15 4.13 12.87
C GLY A 347 -19.14 2.96 12.80
N PRO A 348 -18.22 3.00 11.81
CA PRO A 348 -17.14 2.03 11.72
C PRO A 348 -16.24 2.12 12.95
N ARG A 349 -15.65 0.99 13.35
CA ARG A 349 -14.61 0.98 14.37
C ARG A 349 -13.34 1.57 13.77
N LYS A 350 -12.85 2.64 14.40
CA LYS A 350 -11.55 3.24 14.06
C LYS A 350 -10.44 2.34 14.59
N LEU A 351 -9.79 1.60 13.70
CA LEU A 351 -8.58 0.87 14.01
C LEU A 351 -7.36 1.75 13.72
N LYS A 352 -6.42 1.77 14.65
CA LYS A 352 -5.22 2.62 14.55
C LYS A 352 -4.07 1.86 13.90
N LEU A 353 -3.51 2.43 12.84
CA LEU A 353 -2.26 1.98 12.22
C LEU A 353 -1.09 2.82 12.74
N GLY A 354 -0.36 2.26 13.69
CA GLY A 354 0.80 2.90 14.28
C GLY A 354 2.03 2.74 13.40
N ILE A 355 2.42 3.79 12.70
CA ILE A 355 3.64 3.84 11.88
C ILE A 355 4.81 4.22 12.78
N VAL A 356 5.66 3.25 13.09
CA VAL A 356 6.79 3.38 13.99
C VAL A 356 8.06 3.55 13.17
N VAL A 357 8.61 4.76 13.17
CA VAL A 357 9.85 5.09 12.45
C VAL A 357 11.02 5.01 13.42
N VAL A 358 11.91 4.03 13.22
CA VAL A 358 13.14 3.90 13.99
C VAL A 358 14.13 4.95 13.50
N ARG A 359 14.53 5.89 14.36
CA ARG A 359 15.42 6.98 13.95
C ARG A 359 16.80 6.50 13.56
N GLU A 360 17.36 5.55 14.30
CA GLU A 360 18.73 5.08 14.14
C GLU A 360 18.85 3.57 14.38
N ILE A 361 19.68 2.92 13.58
CA ILE A 361 20.04 1.49 13.71
C ILE A 361 21.55 1.31 13.56
N LYS A 362 22.14 0.46 14.41
CA LYS A 362 23.58 0.16 14.41
C LYS A 362 23.81 -1.31 14.05
N GLY A 363 24.86 -1.62 13.31
CA GLY A 363 25.17 -3.01 13.01
C GLY A 363 26.48 -3.17 12.26
N ILE A 364 26.70 -4.36 11.72
CA ILE A 364 27.88 -4.69 10.90
C ILE A 364 27.44 -4.76 9.44
N MET A 365 28.07 -3.95 8.59
CA MET A 365 27.85 -3.95 7.15
C MET A 365 28.95 -4.77 6.45
N PRO A 366 28.65 -5.99 5.98
CA PRO A 366 29.60 -6.78 5.23
C PRO A 366 29.83 -6.17 3.83
N ALA A 367 31.08 -6.14 3.38
CA ALA A 367 31.44 -5.73 2.02
C ALA A 367 31.30 -6.88 1.01
N THR A 368 31.19 -8.13 1.47
CA THR A 368 31.05 -9.33 0.64
C THR A 368 30.16 -10.38 1.30
N GLU A 369 29.75 -11.39 0.52
CA GLU A 369 29.08 -12.57 1.08
C GLU A 369 29.93 -13.34 2.10
N ASP A 370 31.24 -13.43 1.86
CA ASP A 370 32.14 -14.20 2.72
C ASP A 370 32.29 -13.49 4.08
N GLU A 371 32.32 -12.15 4.09
CA GLU A 371 32.23 -11.36 5.32
C GLU A 371 30.90 -11.54 6.02
N ARG A 372 29.77 -11.47 5.30
CA ARG A 372 28.42 -11.72 5.86
C ARG A 372 28.37 -13.07 6.55
N ASP A 373 28.81 -14.13 5.86
CA ASP A 373 28.76 -15.50 6.37
C ASP A 373 29.70 -15.71 7.57
N ALA A 374 30.81 -14.97 7.60
CA ALA A 374 31.71 -14.89 8.75
C ALA A 374 31.26 -13.93 9.87
N LYS A 375 30.12 -13.24 9.70
CA LYS A 375 29.63 -12.15 10.58
C LYS A 375 30.68 -11.04 10.81
N LYS A 376 31.42 -10.71 9.75
CA LYS A 376 32.42 -9.64 9.69
C LYS A 376 31.92 -8.50 8.80
N GLY A 377 32.58 -7.36 8.90
CA GLY A 377 32.28 -6.15 8.13
C GLY A 377 32.58 -4.89 8.94
N THR A 378 32.21 -3.74 8.38
CA THR A 378 32.43 -2.45 9.02
C THR A 378 31.25 -2.12 9.94
N PRO A 379 31.47 -1.72 11.21
CA PRO A 379 30.41 -1.16 12.04
C PRO A 379 29.83 0.09 11.37
N VAL A 380 28.51 0.14 11.20
CA VAL A 380 27.80 1.28 10.62
C VAL A 380 26.63 1.70 11.51
N THR A 381 26.33 2.99 11.44
CA THR A 381 25.11 3.59 11.97
C THR A 381 24.33 4.13 10.77
N ARG A 382 23.04 3.78 10.67
CA ARG A 382 22.12 4.28 9.65
C ARG A 382 21.00 5.05 10.32
N THR A 383 20.59 6.14 9.71
CA THR A 383 19.50 7.00 10.19
C THR A 383 18.33 6.98 9.23
N ALA A 384 17.12 7.17 9.74
CA ALA A 384 15.90 7.17 8.94
C ALA A 384 15.96 8.25 7.84
N HIS A 385 15.39 7.93 6.70
CA HIS A 385 15.28 8.83 5.56
C HIS A 385 14.38 10.03 5.92
N PRO A 386 14.76 11.28 5.58
CA PRO A 386 13.97 12.46 5.93
C PRO A 386 12.51 12.41 5.47
N ALA A 387 12.23 11.81 4.31
CA ALA A 387 10.87 11.69 3.77
C ALA A 387 9.90 10.84 4.61
N VAL A 388 10.40 9.98 5.50
CA VAL A 388 9.55 9.20 6.42
C VAL A 388 9.43 9.85 7.80
N LEU A 389 10.11 10.97 8.04
CA LEU A 389 10.05 11.70 9.30
C LEU A 389 8.93 12.76 9.23
N PRO A 390 8.14 12.94 10.30
CA PRO A 390 7.12 13.98 10.33
C PRO A 390 7.76 15.38 10.37
N SER A 391 7.11 16.34 9.70
CA SER A 391 7.48 17.77 9.72
C SER A 391 7.16 18.46 11.05
N GLY A 392 6.19 17.91 11.80
CA GLY A 392 5.72 18.38 13.10
C GLY A 392 5.01 17.28 13.88
N ASP A 393 4.66 17.57 15.13
CA ASP A 393 4.00 16.59 16.01
C ASP A 393 2.62 16.18 15.47
N GLY A 394 2.47 14.90 15.11
CA GLY A 394 1.21 14.33 14.64
C GLY A 394 0.97 14.46 13.14
N ASP A 395 1.89 15.07 12.38
CA ASP A 395 1.81 15.10 10.92
C ASP A 395 2.05 13.71 10.34
N LEU A 396 1.28 13.35 9.31
CA LEU A 396 1.52 12.16 8.52
C LEU A 396 2.43 12.55 7.34
N PRO A 397 3.67 12.04 7.25
CA PRO A 397 4.54 12.27 6.10
C PRO A 397 3.85 11.94 4.76
N LEU A 398 4.11 12.77 3.75
CA LEU A 398 3.54 12.66 2.39
C LEU A 398 3.66 11.25 1.82
N VAL A 399 4.80 10.58 2.01
CA VAL A 399 5.01 9.22 1.51
C VAL A 399 3.98 8.22 2.07
N PHE A 400 3.48 8.41 3.29
CA PHE A 400 2.43 7.59 3.88
C PHE A 400 1.03 8.04 3.45
N ALA A 401 0.81 9.35 3.34
CA ALA A 401 -0.45 9.91 2.86
C ALA A 401 -0.78 9.45 1.42
N GLU A 402 0.23 9.36 0.55
CA GLU A 402 0.10 8.79 -0.81
C GLU A 402 -0.10 7.27 -0.81
N SER A 403 0.49 6.57 0.16
CA SER A 403 0.58 5.10 0.16
C SER A 403 -0.66 4.38 0.69
N LEU A 404 -1.45 5.03 1.55
CA LEU A 404 -2.52 4.39 2.32
C LEU A 404 -3.93 4.42 1.70
N PRO A 405 -4.33 5.37 0.83
CA PRO A 405 -5.73 5.52 0.46
C PRO A 405 -6.41 4.27 -0.08
N VAL A 406 -5.88 3.66 -1.13
CA VAL A 406 -6.47 2.44 -1.71
C VAL A 406 -6.60 1.32 -0.67
N PHE A 407 -5.58 1.15 0.19
CA PHE A 407 -5.57 0.11 1.22
C PHE A 407 -6.61 0.36 2.32
N GLN A 408 -6.76 1.60 2.79
CA GLN A 408 -7.78 1.96 3.80
C GLN A 408 -9.19 1.69 3.28
N GLU A 409 -9.46 2.09 2.03
CA GLU A 409 -10.77 1.94 1.38
C GLU A 409 -11.07 0.45 1.12
N TYR A 410 -10.05 -0.31 0.71
CA TYR A 410 -10.13 -1.76 0.59
C TYR A 410 -10.46 -2.43 1.92
N LEU A 411 -9.74 -2.10 3.00
CA LEU A 411 -9.98 -2.71 4.32
C LEU A 411 -11.38 -2.38 4.85
N LYS A 412 -11.86 -1.14 4.64
CA LYS A 412 -13.23 -0.75 4.97
C LYS A 412 -14.25 -1.58 4.20
N ALA A 413 -14.09 -1.73 2.89
CA ALA A 413 -15.03 -2.49 2.07
C ALA A 413 -15.04 -3.98 2.44
N VAL A 414 -13.87 -4.63 2.52
CA VAL A 414 -13.81 -6.09 2.79
C VAL A 414 -14.15 -6.46 4.24
N SER A 415 -14.23 -5.48 5.14
CA SER A 415 -14.75 -5.65 6.49
C SER A 415 -16.23 -5.28 6.63
N ASP A 416 -16.96 -5.20 5.51
CA ASP A 416 -18.38 -4.84 5.47
C ASP A 416 -18.68 -3.47 6.09
N GLY A 417 -17.73 -2.53 5.94
CA GLY A 417 -17.82 -1.20 6.51
C GLY A 417 -17.56 -1.13 8.01
N THR A 418 -17.18 -2.22 8.66
CA THR A 418 -16.98 -2.24 10.12
C THR A 418 -15.63 -1.67 10.58
N ILE A 419 -14.66 -1.51 9.67
CA ILE A 419 -13.32 -0.97 9.96
C ILE A 419 -13.11 0.36 9.23
N GLU A 420 -12.60 1.35 9.97
CA GLU A 420 -11.95 2.54 9.42
C GLU A 420 -10.50 2.55 9.91
N LEU A 421 -9.52 2.47 8.99
CA LEU A 421 -8.11 2.45 9.37
C LEU A 421 -7.54 3.87 9.43
N VAL A 422 -7.06 4.29 10.60
CA VAL A 422 -6.55 5.64 10.85
C VAL A 422 -5.05 5.57 11.15
N PRO A 423 -4.18 6.11 10.29
CA PRO A 423 -2.75 6.12 10.54
C PRO A 423 -2.36 7.16 11.58
N GLU A 424 -1.30 6.86 12.32
CA GLU A 424 -0.56 7.81 13.14
C GLU A 424 0.92 7.45 13.14
N VAL A 425 1.80 8.45 13.22
CA VAL A 425 3.25 8.25 13.16
C VAL A 425 3.89 8.54 14.50
N VAL A 426 4.84 7.70 14.89
CA VAL A 426 5.73 7.94 16.03
C VAL A 426 7.16 7.64 15.63
N VAL A 427 8.07 8.53 16.00
CA VAL A 427 9.50 8.31 15.84
C VAL A 427 10.06 7.79 17.16
N VAL A 428 10.80 6.70 17.11
CA VAL A 428 11.43 6.11 18.29
C VAL A 428 12.95 6.18 18.19
N ASP A 429 13.54 6.56 19.32
CA ASP A 429 14.97 6.47 19.58
C ASP A 429 15.27 5.20 20.37
N GLY A 430 16.44 4.60 20.17
CA GLY A 430 16.80 3.39 20.88
C GLY A 430 18.05 2.70 20.36
N SER A 431 18.54 1.72 21.12
CA SER A 431 19.62 0.85 20.68
C SER A 431 19.06 -0.30 19.86
N PHE A 432 18.88 -0.07 18.56
CA PHE A 432 18.41 -1.07 17.62
C PHE A 432 19.57 -1.64 16.79
N GLU A 433 19.53 -2.95 16.55
CA GLU A 433 20.59 -3.67 15.83
C GLU A 433 20.17 -4.04 14.40
N GLY A 434 20.97 -3.66 13.42
CA GLY A 434 20.87 -4.04 12.01
C GLY A 434 21.66 -5.30 11.73
N VAL A 435 21.11 -6.16 10.88
CA VAL A 435 21.69 -7.46 10.53
C VAL A 435 21.55 -7.73 9.05
N VAL A 436 22.61 -8.29 8.47
CA VAL A 436 22.60 -8.91 7.15
C VAL A 436 22.68 -10.42 7.36
N ARG A 437 21.65 -11.15 6.94
CA ARG A 437 21.46 -12.58 7.19
C ARG A 437 21.94 -13.39 5.99
N LYS A 438 22.30 -14.66 6.24
CA LYS A 438 22.65 -15.60 5.16
C LYS A 438 21.51 -15.67 4.13
N GLY A 439 21.88 -15.72 2.85
CA GLY A 439 20.95 -15.56 1.75
C GLY A 439 20.72 -14.08 1.45
N ASN A 440 19.47 -13.70 1.25
CA ASN A 440 19.09 -12.35 0.83
C ASN A 440 18.32 -11.56 1.90
N GLY A 441 18.24 -12.02 3.15
CA GLY A 441 17.56 -11.26 4.20
C GLY A 441 18.47 -10.19 4.81
N CYS A 442 17.99 -8.96 4.96
CA CYS A 442 18.67 -7.92 5.74
C CYS A 442 17.65 -7.01 6.42
N GLY A 443 18.07 -6.33 7.48
CA GLY A 443 17.24 -5.32 8.15
C GLY A 443 17.40 -5.32 9.66
N MET A 444 16.34 -4.95 10.37
CA MET A 444 16.34 -4.96 11.83
C MET A 444 16.37 -6.38 12.39
N LYS A 445 17.24 -6.62 13.39
CA LYS A 445 17.42 -7.95 14.00
C LYS A 445 16.14 -8.45 14.68
N ASN A 446 15.44 -7.56 15.38
CA ASN A 446 14.17 -7.86 16.04
C ASN A 446 13.26 -6.62 16.06
N ALA A 447 12.36 -6.53 15.09
CA ALA A 447 11.39 -5.44 14.99
C ALA A 447 10.47 -5.35 16.22
N GLY A 448 10.22 -6.44 16.94
CA GLY A 448 9.40 -6.43 18.15
C GLY A 448 10.00 -5.61 19.31
N LEU A 449 11.30 -5.31 19.29
CA LEU A 449 11.95 -4.51 20.34
C LEU A 449 11.53 -3.03 20.34
N VAL A 450 10.92 -2.54 19.26
CA VAL A 450 10.43 -1.15 19.21
C VAL A 450 9.40 -0.87 20.30
N VAL A 451 8.66 -1.89 20.74
CA VAL A 451 7.67 -1.79 21.83
C VAL A 451 8.26 -1.20 23.10
N ASN A 452 9.55 -1.43 23.38
CA ASN A 452 10.21 -0.95 24.59
C ASN A 452 10.47 0.56 24.56
N GLN A 453 10.38 1.19 23.38
CA GLN A 453 10.61 2.63 23.18
C GLN A 453 9.30 3.38 22.89
N LEU A 454 8.18 2.66 22.73
CA LEU A 454 6.91 3.27 22.38
C LEU A 454 6.20 3.85 23.61
N PRO A 455 5.63 5.07 23.51
CA PRO A 455 4.76 5.60 24.54
C PRO A 455 3.63 4.63 24.86
N LYS A 456 3.31 4.43 26.14
CA LYS A 456 2.26 3.50 26.57
C LYS A 456 0.92 3.76 25.89
N LYS A 457 0.51 5.04 25.83
CA LYS A 457 -0.73 5.45 25.14
C LYS A 457 -0.75 5.00 23.69
N PHE A 458 0.37 5.13 22.98
CA PHE A 458 0.50 4.64 21.61
C PHE A 458 0.36 3.11 21.56
N ARG A 459 1.06 2.38 22.43
CA ARG A 459 0.97 0.90 22.48
C ARG A 459 -0.45 0.40 22.72
N GLN A 460 -1.22 1.08 23.57
CA GLN A 460 -2.59 0.70 23.92
C GLN A 460 -3.61 1.11 22.86
N ALA A 461 -3.36 2.21 22.15
CA ALA A 461 -4.28 2.73 21.15
C ALA A 461 -4.13 2.04 19.79
N ASN A 462 -2.96 1.47 19.48
CA ASN A 462 -2.66 0.91 18.16
C ASN A 462 -3.05 -0.56 18.02
N ASP A 463 -3.90 -0.81 17.02
CA ASP A 463 -4.37 -2.14 16.63
C ASP A 463 -3.41 -2.79 15.63
N PHE A 464 -2.94 -1.99 14.67
CA PHE A 464 -2.00 -2.37 13.63
C PHE A 464 -0.70 -1.61 13.88
N THR A 465 0.40 -2.16 13.39
CA THR A 465 1.71 -1.50 13.46
C THR A 465 2.43 -1.62 12.14
N TRP A 466 3.11 -0.56 11.72
CA TRP A 466 4.08 -0.62 10.63
C TRP A 466 5.42 -0.12 11.13
N VAL A 467 6.37 -1.03 11.31
CA VAL A 467 7.73 -0.70 11.74
C VAL A 467 8.59 -0.40 10.51
N LEU A 468 9.03 0.85 10.40
CA LEU A 468 10.03 1.29 9.43
C LEU A 468 11.38 1.48 10.11
N TYR A 469 12.42 0.90 9.54
CA TYR A 469 13.78 1.04 10.05
C TYR A 469 14.74 1.50 8.95
N PRO A 470 15.87 2.14 9.29
CA PRO A 470 16.79 2.63 8.27
C PRO A 470 17.35 1.51 7.39
N ASP A 471 17.37 1.71 6.08
CA ASP A 471 17.85 0.72 5.12
C ASP A 471 19.25 0.19 5.49
N PHE A 472 19.32 -1.15 5.57
CA PHE A 472 20.50 -1.89 5.97
C PHE A 472 20.98 -2.86 4.89
N ARG A 473 20.54 -2.65 3.64
CA ARG A 473 21.04 -3.40 2.48
C ARG A 473 22.52 -3.12 2.23
N PRO A 474 23.33 -4.16 1.95
CA PRO A 474 24.68 -3.99 1.43
C PRO A 474 24.70 -3.42 0.01
N ASN A 475 25.78 -2.72 -0.33
CA ASN A 475 25.98 -2.11 -1.65
C ASN A 475 26.45 -3.10 -2.73
N TRP A 476 26.56 -4.39 -2.42
CA TRP A 476 27.00 -5.43 -3.37
C TRP A 476 25.82 -6.29 -3.84
N GLU A 477 25.90 -6.75 -5.08
CA GLU A 477 25.00 -7.76 -5.64
C GLU A 477 25.31 -9.11 -5.03
N ASN A 478 24.28 -9.81 -4.54
CA ASN A 478 24.51 -11.14 -3.99
C ASN A 478 24.84 -12.17 -5.08
N LYS A 479 25.67 -13.16 -4.74
CA LYS A 479 26.12 -14.22 -5.68
C LYS A 479 24.94 -15.05 -6.19
N SER A 480 23.81 -15.04 -5.49
CA SER A 480 22.59 -15.70 -5.96
C SER A 480 21.80 -14.91 -7.01
N GLY A 481 22.20 -13.67 -7.32
CA GLY A 481 21.43 -12.74 -8.16
C GLY A 481 20.02 -12.45 -7.64
N LYS A 482 19.74 -12.81 -6.38
CA LYS A 482 18.44 -12.60 -5.74
C LYS A 482 18.42 -11.22 -5.11
N GLU A 483 17.24 -10.65 -5.03
CA GLU A 483 17.08 -9.35 -4.42
C GLU A 483 17.13 -9.43 -2.88
N TRP A 484 17.62 -8.39 -2.21
CA TRP A 484 17.56 -8.26 -0.75
C TRP A 484 16.13 -8.10 -0.24
N VAL A 485 15.72 -8.98 0.67
CA VAL A 485 14.45 -8.94 1.38
C VAL A 485 14.60 -8.10 2.64
N THR A 486 13.89 -6.98 2.67
CA THR A 486 13.88 -6.00 3.78
C THR A 486 12.50 -5.85 4.42
N GLY A 487 11.48 -6.54 3.91
CA GLY A 487 10.12 -6.46 4.41
C GLY A 487 9.57 -7.77 4.94
N GLY A 488 8.39 -7.70 5.54
CA GLY A 488 7.55 -8.85 5.81
C GLY A 488 6.44 -8.60 6.83
N MET A 489 5.70 -9.66 7.14
CA MET A 489 4.57 -9.63 8.06
C MET A 489 4.86 -10.31 9.40
N GLY A 490 4.81 -9.52 10.47
CA GLY A 490 4.87 -9.95 11.86
C GLY A 490 3.53 -9.90 12.59
N ILE A 491 3.65 -9.96 13.92
CA ILE A 491 2.57 -9.77 14.90
C ILE A 491 3.03 -8.69 15.87
N ASN A 492 2.19 -7.69 16.16
CA ASN A 492 2.53 -6.66 17.14
C ASN A 492 2.33 -7.17 18.58
N TRP A 493 2.70 -6.34 19.56
CA TRP A 493 2.59 -6.66 20.99
C TRP A 493 1.14 -6.85 21.48
N ASN A 494 0.15 -6.45 20.68
CA ASN A 494 -1.28 -6.67 20.91
C ASN A 494 -1.84 -7.71 19.93
N GLY A 495 -1.02 -8.68 19.48
CA GLY A 495 -1.44 -9.78 18.59
C GLY A 495 -1.95 -9.37 17.20
N GLY A 496 -2.04 -8.08 16.90
CA GLY A 496 -2.54 -7.54 15.65
C GLY A 496 -1.49 -7.54 14.52
N PRO A 497 -1.90 -7.10 13.32
CA PRO A 497 -1.02 -6.98 12.16
C PRO A 497 0.22 -6.12 12.43
N MET A 498 1.42 -6.62 12.13
CA MET A 498 2.65 -5.82 12.12
C MET A 498 3.35 -5.88 10.76
N PHE A 499 3.24 -4.82 9.96
CA PHE A 499 4.05 -4.63 8.77
C PHE A 499 5.47 -4.25 9.16
N ILE A 500 6.45 -4.78 8.45
CA ILE A 500 7.86 -4.50 8.68
C ILE A 500 8.47 -4.15 7.33
N SER A 501 9.17 -3.03 7.23
CA SER A 501 9.94 -2.67 6.03
C SER A 501 11.12 -1.78 6.39
N ASP A 502 12.10 -1.66 5.50
CA ASP A 502 13.02 -0.52 5.59
C ASP A 502 12.30 0.78 5.20
N ASP A 503 12.89 1.91 5.55
CA ASP A 503 12.41 3.26 5.26
C ASP A 503 12.50 3.62 3.77
N LEU A 504 13.51 3.13 3.06
CA LEU A 504 13.62 3.35 1.62
C LEU A 504 12.57 2.56 0.83
N TRP A 505 11.94 1.54 1.39
CA TRP A 505 10.89 0.77 0.72
C TRP A 505 9.73 1.65 0.26
N VAL A 506 9.36 2.65 1.07
CA VAL A 506 8.32 3.63 0.75
C VAL A 506 8.84 4.85 0.03
N VAL A 507 10.15 5.00 -0.19
CA VAL A 507 10.77 6.18 -0.83
C VAL A 507 11.29 5.85 -2.23
N LYS A 508 11.93 4.69 -2.39
CA LYS A 508 12.69 4.27 -3.55
C LYS A 508 12.24 2.91 -4.07
N LYS A 509 12.24 2.77 -5.40
CA LYS A 509 12.06 1.48 -6.07
C LYS A 509 13.12 0.48 -5.62
N PRO A 510 12.70 -0.71 -5.15
CA PRO A 510 13.65 -1.81 -4.97
C PRO A 510 14.21 -2.23 -6.32
N SER A 511 15.44 -2.74 -6.33
CA SER A 511 16.22 -2.97 -7.56
C SER A 511 15.52 -3.87 -8.60
N HIS A 512 14.71 -4.83 -8.16
CA HIS A 512 13.94 -5.72 -9.04
C HIS A 512 12.71 -5.05 -9.67
N LEU A 513 12.26 -3.93 -9.11
CA LEU A 513 11.14 -3.13 -9.61
C LEU A 513 11.63 -1.88 -10.36
N GLY A 514 12.90 -1.52 -10.26
CA GLY A 514 13.50 -0.46 -11.06
C GLY A 514 14.56 0.33 -10.31
N GLN A 515 14.80 1.54 -10.80
CA GLN A 515 15.78 2.47 -10.24
C GLN A 515 15.12 3.81 -9.91
N GLY A 516 15.72 4.53 -8.96
CA GLY A 516 15.26 5.86 -8.55
C GLY A 516 14.11 5.85 -7.53
N GLU A 517 13.69 7.05 -7.15
CA GLU A 517 12.57 7.25 -6.24
C GLU A 517 11.25 6.81 -6.87
N TRP A 518 10.29 6.46 -6.03
CA TRP A 518 8.90 6.31 -6.48
C TRP A 518 8.35 7.68 -6.86
N THR A 519 7.75 7.76 -8.04
CA THR A 519 6.77 8.82 -8.35
C THR A 519 5.53 8.65 -7.46
N SER A 520 4.76 9.73 -7.27
CA SER A 520 3.51 9.69 -6.50
C SER A 520 2.56 8.59 -7.00
N LEU A 521 2.37 8.50 -8.32
CA LEU A 521 1.54 7.47 -8.96
C LEU A 521 2.02 6.04 -8.68
N GLU A 522 3.33 5.80 -8.74
CA GLU A 522 3.87 4.47 -8.40
C GLU A 522 3.64 4.12 -6.94
N ARG A 523 3.83 5.08 -6.03
CA ARG A 523 3.64 4.87 -4.60
C ARG A 523 2.18 4.53 -4.28
N GLN A 524 1.25 5.28 -4.88
CA GLN A 524 -0.20 5.10 -4.78
C GLN A 524 -0.69 3.76 -5.35
N ALA A 525 -0.01 3.20 -6.35
CA ALA A 525 -0.36 1.90 -6.92
C ALA A 525 0.30 0.73 -6.16
N TYR A 526 1.60 0.84 -5.90
CA TYR A 526 2.43 -0.28 -5.45
C TYR A 526 2.40 -0.50 -3.93
N ILE A 527 2.43 0.56 -3.12
CA ILE A 527 2.47 0.37 -1.66
C ILE A 527 1.18 -0.26 -1.11
N PRO A 528 -0.03 0.10 -1.58
CA PRO A 528 -1.24 -0.64 -1.25
C PRO A 528 -1.18 -2.12 -1.61
N GLN A 529 -0.57 -2.46 -2.75
CA GLN A 529 -0.35 -3.84 -3.18
C GLN A 529 0.51 -4.59 -2.16
N TRP A 530 1.63 -3.99 -1.74
CA TRP A 530 2.51 -4.60 -0.74
C TRP A 530 1.80 -4.75 0.62
N LEU A 531 1.08 -3.73 1.08
CA LEU A 531 0.30 -3.81 2.32
C LEU A 531 -0.78 -4.88 2.26
N GLN A 532 -1.47 -5.03 1.11
CA GLN A 532 -2.42 -6.12 0.90
C GLN A 532 -1.72 -7.47 1.00
N HIS A 533 -0.59 -7.66 0.32
CA HIS A 533 0.19 -8.89 0.36
C HIS A 533 0.56 -9.29 1.79
N GLU A 534 1.13 -8.36 2.57
CA GLU A 534 1.50 -8.62 3.96
C GLU A 534 0.27 -8.86 4.85
N LEU A 535 -0.84 -8.13 4.63
CA LEU A 535 -2.09 -8.36 5.36
C LEU A 535 -2.64 -9.77 5.07
N MET A 536 -2.54 -10.26 3.84
CA MET A 536 -3.02 -11.60 3.48
C MET A 536 -2.25 -12.70 4.23
N HIS A 537 -0.94 -12.56 4.48
CA HIS A 537 -0.24 -13.47 5.38
C HIS A 537 -0.87 -13.53 6.75
N HIS A 538 -1.21 -12.37 7.33
CA HIS A 538 -1.83 -12.33 8.65
C HIS A 538 -3.23 -12.94 8.64
N LEU A 539 -4.06 -12.58 7.65
CA LEU A 539 -5.41 -13.10 7.52
C LEU A 539 -5.43 -14.61 7.30
N GLN A 540 -4.59 -15.14 6.41
CA GLN A 540 -4.63 -16.53 5.97
C GLN A 540 -3.91 -17.49 6.93
N LEU A 541 -2.73 -17.12 7.45
CA LEU A 541 -1.97 -17.99 8.37
C LEU A 541 -2.48 -17.93 9.82
N ARG A 542 -3.00 -16.77 10.24
CA ARG A 542 -3.22 -16.47 11.67
C ARG A 542 -4.68 -16.30 11.99
N THR A 543 -5.36 -15.38 11.31
CA THR A 543 -6.71 -14.94 11.66
C THR A 543 -7.80 -15.92 11.22
N TYR A 544 -7.66 -16.50 10.02
CA TYR A 544 -8.65 -17.37 9.38
C TYR A 544 -8.01 -18.68 8.88
N LYS A 545 -7.10 -19.23 9.70
CA LYS A 545 -6.35 -20.45 9.38
C LYS A 545 -7.23 -21.65 9.07
N GLU A 546 -8.47 -21.66 9.57
CA GLU A 546 -9.47 -22.70 9.29
C GLU A 546 -9.77 -22.87 7.80
N PHE A 547 -9.54 -21.86 6.97
CA PHE A 547 -9.75 -21.94 5.52
C PHE A 547 -8.57 -22.55 4.77
N GLY A 548 -7.41 -22.72 5.43
CA GLY A 548 -6.23 -23.34 4.84
C GLY A 548 -5.68 -22.61 3.61
N LEU A 549 -5.97 -21.31 3.46
CA LEU A 549 -5.59 -20.49 2.30
C LEU A 549 -4.07 -20.36 2.15
N GLU A 550 -3.35 -20.38 3.27
CA GLU A 550 -1.90 -20.47 3.34
C GLU A 550 -1.54 -21.60 4.34
N GLY A 551 -0.57 -22.45 4.02
CA GLY A 551 -0.10 -23.53 4.89
C GLY A 551 1.27 -23.23 5.50
N GLU A 552 2.02 -24.27 5.84
CA GLU A 552 3.25 -24.13 6.64
C GLU A 552 4.43 -23.49 5.90
N LYS A 553 4.41 -23.53 4.56
CA LYS A 553 5.44 -22.89 3.74
C LYS A 553 4.87 -21.55 3.32
N ASN A 554 5.22 -20.49 4.05
CA ASN A 554 4.84 -19.11 3.71
C ASN A 554 4.92 -18.88 2.18
N HIS A 555 3.97 -18.12 1.65
CA HIS A 555 3.79 -17.82 0.23
C HIS A 555 3.36 -19.01 -0.64
N GLU A 556 2.69 -20.02 -0.08
CA GLU A 556 2.24 -21.20 -0.81
C GLU A 556 1.30 -20.88 -2.00
N TRP A 557 0.56 -19.77 -1.94
CA TRP A 557 -0.28 -19.32 -3.05
C TRP A 557 0.51 -18.88 -4.31
N PHE A 558 1.83 -18.63 -4.22
CA PHE A 558 2.65 -18.43 -5.43
C PHE A 558 2.80 -19.73 -6.24
N ASN A 559 2.66 -20.89 -5.58
CA ASN A 559 2.64 -22.16 -6.28
C ASN A 559 1.24 -22.40 -6.87
N ARG A 560 1.12 -22.39 -8.20
CA ARG A 560 -0.16 -22.66 -8.88
C ARG A 560 -0.75 -24.03 -8.55
N SER A 561 0.06 -25.04 -8.22
CA SER A 561 -0.48 -26.34 -7.78
C SER A 561 -1.15 -26.26 -6.39
N TRP A 562 -0.87 -25.21 -5.61
CA TRP A 562 -1.59 -24.96 -4.35
C TRP A 562 -3.07 -24.65 -4.59
N TRP A 563 -3.35 -23.95 -5.69
CA TRP A 563 -4.70 -23.52 -6.05
C TRP A 563 -5.61 -24.71 -6.39
N GLU A 564 -5.04 -25.86 -6.78
CA GLU A 564 -5.80 -27.09 -7.04
C GLU A 564 -6.58 -27.59 -5.81
N LYS A 565 -6.21 -27.14 -4.60
CA LYS A 565 -6.97 -27.39 -3.37
C LYS A 565 -8.29 -26.61 -3.29
N PHE A 566 -8.44 -25.59 -4.13
CA PHE A 566 -9.60 -24.71 -4.20
C PHE A 566 -10.18 -24.80 -5.62
N PRO A 567 -10.93 -25.87 -5.94
CA PRO A 567 -11.45 -26.08 -7.30
C PRO A 567 -12.46 -25.01 -7.73
N ASP A 568 -12.99 -24.25 -6.76
CA ASP A 568 -13.82 -23.08 -7.00
C ASP A 568 -13.00 -21.84 -7.36
N PHE A 569 -11.67 -21.88 -7.36
CA PHE A 569 -10.82 -20.74 -7.73
C PHE A 569 -10.63 -20.65 -9.24
N GLU A 570 -10.96 -19.50 -9.83
CA GLU A 570 -10.92 -19.28 -11.29
C GLU A 570 -9.76 -18.38 -11.73
N GLY A 571 -9.25 -17.59 -10.80
CA GLY A 571 -8.22 -16.59 -10.99
C GLY A 571 -6.85 -17.13 -11.40
N ARG A 572 -6.00 -16.23 -11.90
CA ARG A 572 -4.69 -16.58 -12.47
C ARG A 572 -3.51 -15.89 -11.82
N ASN A 573 -3.75 -14.76 -11.17
CA ASN A 573 -2.73 -13.93 -10.53
C ASN A 573 -2.96 -13.87 -9.02
N GLU A 574 -1.94 -13.54 -8.26
CA GLU A 574 -2.02 -13.42 -6.79
C GLU A 574 -3.20 -12.52 -6.30
N PRO A 575 -3.54 -11.37 -6.92
CA PRO A 575 -4.71 -10.59 -6.50
C PRO A 575 -6.04 -11.32 -6.67
N ASP A 576 -6.12 -12.24 -7.63
CA ASP A 576 -7.30 -13.08 -7.78
C ASP A 576 -7.41 -14.09 -6.64
N PHE A 577 -6.28 -14.66 -6.19
CA PHE A 577 -6.27 -15.52 -5.00
C PHE A 577 -6.77 -14.76 -3.79
N TYR A 578 -6.32 -13.51 -3.62
CA TYR A 578 -6.71 -12.66 -2.51
C TYR A 578 -8.19 -12.33 -2.56
N HIS A 579 -8.68 -11.91 -3.73
CA HIS A 579 -10.09 -11.69 -3.97
C HIS A 579 -10.92 -12.94 -3.66
N GLU A 580 -10.58 -14.08 -4.23
CA GLU A 580 -11.39 -15.29 -4.09
C GLU A 580 -11.32 -15.85 -2.66
N GLY A 581 -10.15 -15.82 -2.03
CA GLY A 581 -10.01 -16.14 -0.60
C GLY A 581 -10.84 -15.19 0.28
N MET A 582 -10.82 -13.90 -0.03
CA MET A 582 -11.57 -12.90 0.72
C MET A 582 -13.08 -13.09 0.57
N PHE A 583 -13.58 -13.16 -0.65
CA PHE A 583 -15.02 -13.13 -0.95
C PHE A 583 -15.70 -14.50 -0.90
N LYS A 584 -14.99 -15.60 -1.16
CA LYS A 584 -15.56 -16.96 -1.09
C LYS A 584 -15.45 -17.57 0.30
N ARG A 585 -14.52 -17.11 1.14
CA ARG A 585 -14.24 -17.69 2.47
C ARG A 585 -14.26 -16.65 3.59
N ILE A 586 -13.31 -15.70 3.61
CA ILE A 586 -13.09 -14.81 4.77
C ILE A 586 -14.31 -13.96 5.14
N ARG A 587 -14.91 -13.25 4.17
CA ARG A 587 -16.12 -12.43 4.41
C ARG A 587 -17.36 -13.25 4.74
N LYS A 588 -17.37 -14.54 4.37
CA LYS A 588 -18.45 -15.48 4.68
C LYS A 588 -18.19 -16.26 5.96
N ALA A 589 -17.12 -15.94 6.69
CA ALA A 589 -16.81 -16.61 7.94
C ALA A 589 -17.90 -16.33 8.97
N GLU A 590 -18.45 -17.38 9.57
CA GLU A 590 -19.35 -17.24 10.71
C GLU A 590 -18.59 -16.90 11.99
N GLY A 591 -19.27 -16.21 12.91
CA GLY A 591 -18.75 -15.85 14.23
C GLY A 591 -18.23 -14.42 14.29
N ASP A 592 -17.06 -14.24 14.89
CA ASP A 592 -16.48 -12.92 15.17
C ASP A 592 -16.28 -12.11 13.88
N LEU A 593 -16.70 -10.84 13.90
CA LEU A 593 -16.47 -9.84 12.87
C LEU A 593 -14.97 -9.67 12.61
N MET A 594 -14.62 -9.23 11.40
CA MET A 594 -13.22 -9.12 10.99
C MET A 594 -12.39 -8.27 11.96
N TRP A 595 -12.91 -7.15 12.43
CA TRP A 595 -12.18 -6.28 13.37
C TRP A 595 -11.86 -6.99 14.70
N GLN A 596 -12.74 -7.86 15.18
CA GLN A 596 -12.54 -8.62 16.44
C GLN A 596 -11.45 -9.68 16.28
N ARG A 597 -11.33 -10.24 15.07
CA ARG A 597 -10.30 -11.22 14.77
C ARG A 597 -8.94 -10.54 14.49
N LEU A 598 -8.94 -9.30 14.00
CA LEU A 598 -7.73 -8.52 13.70
C LEU A 598 -7.13 -7.79 14.91
N THR A 599 -7.93 -7.47 15.92
CA THR A 599 -7.43 -6.89 17.17
C THR A 599 -7.20 -7.99 18.21
N TYR A 600 -6.07 -7.94 18.94
CA TYR A 600 -5.95 -8.69 20.20
C TYR A 600 -5.73 -7.70 21.33
N GLY A 601 -6.81 -7.11 21.80
CA GLY A 601 -6.71 -6.14 22.88
C GLY A 601 -8.07 -5.73 23.37
N VAL A 602 -8.46 -6.34 24.48
CA VAL A 602 -9.53 -5.87 25.35
C VAL A 602 -9.08 -4.55 25.97
N SER A 603 -10.03 -3.69 26.35
CA SER A 603 -9.74 -2.58 27.26
C SER A 603 -8.91 -3.08 28.46
N PRO A 604 -7.95 -2.29 28.98
CA PRO A 604 -7.15 -2.69 30.14
C PRO A 604 -8.06 -3.14 31.28
N LEU A 605 -7.87 -4.35 31.77
CA LEU A 605 -8.60 -4.83 32.93
C LEU A 605 -8.06 -4.16 34.19
N THR A 606 -8.95 -3.82 35.11
CA THR A 606 -8.55 -3.47 36.49
C THR A 606 -7.99 -4.71 37.20
N ALA A 607 -7.23 -4.52 38.28
CA ALA A 607 -6.71 -5.63 39.08
C ALA A 607 -7.83 -6.53 39.60
N THR A 608 -8.92 -5.93 40.06
CA THR A 608 -10.13 -6.64 40.46
C THR A 608 -10.77 -7.38 39.29
N GLY A 609 -10.87 -6.77 38.10
CA GLY A 609 -11.42 -7.43 36.92
C GLY A 609 -10.62 -8.67 36.51
N LEU A 610 -9.28 -8.58 36.53
CA LEU A 610 -8.39 -9.69 36.23
C LEU A 610 -8.47 -10.78 37.30
N GLN A 611 -8.49 -10.41 38.59
CA GLN A 611 -8.65 -11.35 39.70
C GLN A 611 -9.97 -12.11 39.60
N ASN A 612 -11.08 -11.42 39.28
CA ASN A 612 -12.38 -12.05 39.09
C ASN A 612 -12.34 -13.10 37.98
N LEU A 613 -11.71 -12.81 36.84
CA LEU A 613 -11.57 -13.77 35.74
C LEU A 613 -10.76 -15.01 36.15
N ILE A 614 -9.77 -14.85 37.03
CA ILE A 614 -8.97 -15.97 37.54
C ILE A 614 -9.78 -16.81 38.52
N GLU A 615 -10.48 -16.17 39.45
CA GLU A 615 -11.36 -16.82 40.44
C GLU A 615 -12.51 -17.59 39.79
N GLU A 616 -13.13 -16.99 38.77
CA GLU A 616 -14.20 -17.63 37.98
C GLU A 616 -13.69 -18.77 37.08
N GLY A 617 -12.37 -19.01 37.07
CA GLY A 617 -11.74 -20.03 36.22
C GLY A 617 -11.77 -19.66 34.73
N ALA A 618 -12.14 -18.43 34.38
CA ALA A 618 -12.18 -17.95 33.01
C ALA A 618 -10.78 -17.95 32.39
N VAL A 619 -9.71 -17.76 33.17
CA VAL A 619 -8.32 -17.87 32.68
C VAL A 619 -7.80 -19.31 32.71
N ALA A 620 -8.21 -20.14 33.67
CA ALA A 620 -7.75 -21.52 33.76
C ALA A 620 -8.18 -22.36 32.54
N GLY A 621 -7.33 -23.28 32.09
CA GLY A 621 -7.64 -24.16 30.96
C GLY A 621 -6.43 -24.60 30.16
N TYR A 622 -6.69 -25.27 29.06
CA TYR A 622 -5.67 -25.75 28.14
C TYR A 622 -5.54 -24.82 26.93
N TYR A 623 -4.31 -24.54 26.54
CA TYR A 623 -3.93 -23.55 25.56
C TYR A 623 -2.90 -24.14 24.58
N GLU A 624 -2.98 -23.73 23.32
CA GLU A 624 -2.05 -24.16 22.27
C GLU A 624 -1.56 -22.97 21.47
N ALA A 625 -0.24 -22.84 21.36
CA ALA A 625 0.40 -21.91 20.44
C ALA A 625 0.72 -22.59 19.11
N TYR A 626 0.39 -21.90 18.03
CA TYR A 626 0.68 -22.33 16.66
C TYR A 626 1.73 -21.38 16.09
N ILE A 627 2.93 -21.88 15.86
CA ILE A 627 4.02 -21.16 15.21
C ILE A 627 4.24 -21.85 13.87
N ASP A 628 4.21 -21.09 12.78
CA ASP A 628 4.26 -21.61 11.40
C ASP A 628 3.20 -22.71 11.18
N CYS A 629 1.96 -22.42 11.58
CA CYS A 629 0.78 -23.28 11.43
C CYS A 629 0.79 -24.61 12.20
N LYS A 630 1.80 -24.89 13.02
CA LYS A 630 1.86 -26.09 13.87
C LYS A 630 2.24 -25.79 15.31
N ILE A 631 1.93 -26.74 16.17
CA ILE A 631 2.49 -26.77 17.52
C ILE A 631 3.92 -27.30 17.36
N GLN A 632 4.90 -26.41 17.48
CA GLN A 632 6.30 -26.73 17.18
C GLN A 632 6.87 -27.83 18.08
N ASN A 633 6.44 -27.87 19.34
CA ASN A 633 6.86 -28.87 20.33
C ASN A 633 5.97 -28.79 21.58
N ASP A 634 6.24 -29.66 22.55
CA ASP A 634 5.49 -29.77 23.80
C ASP A 634 5.60 -28.53 24.73
N TRP A 635 6.45 -27.55 24.43
CA TRP A 635 6.46 -26.27 25.16
C TRP A 635 5.25 -25.39 24.82
N HIS A 636 4.68 -25.56 23.62
CA HIS A 636 3.59 -24.76 23.08
C HIS A 636 2.19 -25.31 23.44
N ARG A 637 2.14 -26.37 24.24
CA ARG A 637 0.91 -26.97 24.78
C ARG A 637 0.89 -26.72 26.28
N VAL A 638 0.00 -25.84 26.74
CA VAL A 638 0.08 -25.24 28.07
C VAL A 638 -1.24 -25.45 28.80
N THR A 639 -1.17 -25.84 30.06
CA THR A 639 -2.29 -25.80 30.99
C THR A 639 -2.05 -24.68 31.98
N LEU A 640 -3.01 -23.76 32.08
CA LEU A 640 -3.06 -22.79 33.16
C LEU A 640 -3.97 -23.31 34.27
N GLU A 641 -3.45 -23.34 35.49
CA GLU A 641 -4.16 -23.80 36.68
C GLU A 641 -4.24 -22.64 37.68
N THR A 642 -5.45 -22.30 38.13
CA THR A 642 -5.65 -21.30 39.18
C THR A 642 -5.10 -21.84 40.52
N VAL A 643 -4.25 -21.06 41.19
CA VAL A 643 -3.77 -21.35 42.56
C VAL A 643 -4.52 -20.49 43.57
N SER A 644 -4.69 -19.21 43.25
CA SER A 644 -5.50 -18.23 43.98
C SER A 644 -6.00 -17.16 42.99
N SER A 645 -6.73 -16.16 43.47
CA SER A 645 -7.18 -15.04 42.65
C SER A 645 -6.06 -14.16 42.07
N SER A 646 -4.88 -14.22 42.68
CA SER A 646 -3.70 -13.45 42.26
C SER A 646 -2.53 -14.33 41.80
N GLU A 647 -2.71 -15.65 41.75
CA GLU A 647 -1.64 -16.58 41.38
C GLU A 647 -2.18 -17.74 40.51
N MET A 648 -1.46 -18.03 39.44
CA MET A 648 -1.69 -19.19 38.59
C MET A 648 -0.40 -19.96 38.34
N LYS A 649 -0.54 -21.21 37.90
CA LYS A 649 0.56 -22.04 37.40
C LYS A 649 0.42 -22.20 35.89
N TRP A 650 1.50 -21.91 35.19
CA TRP A 650 1.71 -22.32 33.82
C TRP A 650 2.37 -23.70 33.82
N LYS A 651 1.79 -24.69 33.16
CA LYS A 651 2.40 -26.01 32.99
C LYS A 651 2.39 -26.41 31.53
N ASN A 652 3.56 -26.55 30.91
CA ASN A 652 3.62 -27.04 29.54
C ASN A 652 3.68 -28.58 29.47
N LYS A 653 3.43 -29.16 28.29
CA LYS A 653 3.47 -30.61 28.06
C LYS A 653 4.89 -31.19 28.16
N ALA A 654 5.92 -30.36 28.03
CA ALA A 654 7.32 -30.73 28.29
C ALA A 654 7.63 -30.90 29.80
N GLY A 655 6.65 -30.67 30.68
CA GLY A 655 6.77 -30.88 32.13
C GLY A 655 7.28 -29.67 32.91
N VAL A 656 7.53 -28.54 32.25
CA VAL A 656 8.01 -27.32 32.90
C VAL A 656 6.84 -26.56 33.50
N VAL A 657 7.05 -26.06 34.72
CA VAL A 657 6.07 -25.27 35.47
C VAL A 657 6.63 -23.90 35.78
N TRP A 658 5.85 -22.84 35.51
CA TRP A 658 6.16 -21.47 35.87
C TRP A 658 5.06 -20.86 36.73
N LYS A 659 5.44 -19.90 37.56
CA LYS A 659 4.52 -19.11 38.37
C LYS A 659 4.03 -17.92 37.55
N ILE A 660 2.73 -17.68 37.59
CA ILE A 660 2.09 -16.46 37.09
C ILE A 660 1.50 -15.72 38.28
N THR A 661 1.74 -14.43 38.38
CA THR A 661 1.15 -13.56 39.41
C THR A 661 0.40 -12.41 38.77
N VAL A 662 -0.68 -11.98 39.40
CA VAL A 662 -1.29 -10.68 39.10
C VAL A 662 -0.42 -9.60 39.73
N GLY A 663 0.22 -8.82 38.87
CA GLY A 663 0.94 -7.61 39.24
C GLY A 663 0.13 -6.36 38.90
N GLN A 664 0.68 -5.22 39.28
CA GLN A 664 0.34 -3.95 38.65
C GLN A 664 1.56 -3.48 37.86
N SER A 665 1.31 -2.99 36.65
CA SER A 665 2.27 -2.19 35.91
C SER A 665 2.65 -0.93 36.71
N GLU A 666 3.73 -0.26 36.31
CA GLU A 666 4.17 1.00 36.91
C GLU A 666 3.06 2.08 36.89
N ASP A 667 2.07 1.95 36.00
CA ASP A 667 0.94 2.89 35.90
C ASP A 667 -0.37 2.35 36.54
N GLY A 668 -0.30 1.30 37.35
CA GLY A 668 -1.43 0.80 38.16
C GLY A 668 -2.41 -0.14 37.45
N GLU A 669 -2.20 -0.44 36.16
CA GLU A 669 -2.99 -1.45 35.42
C GLU A 669 -2.58 -2.87 35.81
N ALA A 670 -3.53 -3.79 35.77
CA ALA A 670 -3.27 -5.16 36.15
C ALA A 670 -2.61 -5.95 35.02
N GLU A 671 -1.56 -6.68 35.37
CA GLU A 671 -0.82 -7.52 34.42
C GLU A 671 -0.69 -8.94 34.96
N LEU A 672 -0.74 -9.92 34.05
CA LEU A 672 -0.32 -11.27 34.38
C LEU A 672 1.18 -11.39 34.12
N THR A 673 1.94 -11.57 35.18
CA THR A 673 3.40 -11.65 35.11
C THR A 673 3.83 -13.10 35.27
N CYS A 674 4.47 -13.66 34.24
CA CYS A 674 5.02 -15.01 34.25
C CYS A 674 6.51 -14.99 34.58
N HIS A 675 6.90 -15.67 35.66
CA HIS A 675 8.30 -15.86 36.05
C HIS A 675 8.82 -17.17 35.44
N SER A 676 9.42 -17.04 34.25
CA SER A 676 9.83 -18.17 33.42
C SER A 676 11.35 -18.30 33.33
N SER A 677 11.82 -19.37 32.65
CA SER A 677 13.23 -19.52 32.27
C SER A 677 13.71 -18.46 31.27
N TYR A 678 12.79 -17.71 30.65
CA TYR A 678 13.08 -16.57 29.77
C TYR A 678 13.08 -15.23 30.53
N GLY A 679 13.14 -15.28 31.86
CA GLY A 679 12.93 -14.13 32.73
C GLY A 679 11.45 -13.84 32.97
N THR A 680 11.19 -12.64 33.47
CA THR A 680 9.85 -12.13 33.75
C THR A 680 9.18 -11.65 32.46
N GLN A 681 8.01 -12.21 32.14
CA GLN A 681 7.28 -11.93 30.90
C GLN A 681 5.85 -11.52 31.22
N ILE A 682 5.29 -10.57 30.46
CA ILE A 682 3.88 -10.18 30.56
C ILE A 682 3.03 -11.12 29.69
N ILE A 683 1.91 -11.58 30.24
CA ILE A 683 0.86 -12.32 29.53
C ILE A 683 -0.31 -11.37 29.28
N THR A 684 -0.68 -11.21 28.01
CA THR A 684 -1.85 -10.42 27.61
C THR A 684 -3.01 -11.35 27.32
N LEU A 685 -4.13 -11.22 28.03
CA LEU A 685 -5.33 -12.03 27.75
C LEU A 685 -6.09 -11.52 26.53
N LYS A 686 -6.57 -12.45 25.70
CA LYS A 686 -7.61 -12.17 24.71
C LYS A 686 -8.96 -12.52 25.32
N LEU A 687 -9.81 -11.53 25.52
CA LEU A 687 -11.20 -11.72 25.93
C LEU A 687 -12.13 -11.72 24.72
N ASP A 688 -13.32 -12.27 24.88
CA ASP A 688 -14.45 -12.05 23.96
C ASP A 688 -15.07 -10.65 24.16
N ASP A 689 -16.04 -10.29 23.34
CA ASP A 689 -16.65 -8.95 23.35
C ASP A 689 -17.35 -8.60 24.66
N THR A 690 -17.74 -9.61 25.44
CA THR A 690 -18.36 -9.41 26.75
C THR A 690 -17.34 -9.04 27.82
N GLN A 691 -16.04 -9.15 27.51
CA GLN A 691 -14.91 -9.06 28.44
C GLN A 691 -14.97 -10.08 29.59
N ARG A 692 -15.82 -11.12 29.49
CA ARG A 692 -16.01 -12.14 30.55
C ARG A 692 -15.41 -13.48 30.23
N LYS A 693 -15.00 -13.73 28.98
CA LYS A 693 -14.46 -15.04 28.58
C LYS A 693 -13.08 -14.88 27.95
N VAL A 694 -12.11 -15.61 28.48
CA VAL A 694 -10.78 -15.71 27.86
C VAL A 694 -10.84 -16.67 26.68
N THR A 695 -10.49 -16.17 25.49
CA THR A 695 -10.42 -16.93 24.24
C THR A 695 -8.98 -17.30 23.87
N GLY A 696 -7.99 -16.63 24.44
CA GLY A 696 -6.58 -16.95 24.30
C GLY A 696 -5.69 -16.02 25.12
N MET A 697 -4.38 -16.11 24.91
CA MET A 697 -3.40 -15.23 25.53
C MET A 697 -2.18 -15.04 24.64
N LEU A 698 -1.48 -13.92 24.79
CA LEU A 698 -0.19 -13.67 24.18
C LEU A 698 0.91 -13.86 25.24
N PHE A 699 1.94 -14.64 24.91
CA PHE A 699 3.13 -14.81 25.73
C PHE A 699 4.36 -14.80 24.82
N LYS A 700 5.33 -13.92 25.09
CA LYS A 700 6.56 -13.80 24.28
C LYS A 700 6.29 -13.64 22.77
N ASN A 701 5.30 -12.83 22.41
CA ASN A 701 4.82 -12.61 21.03
C ASN A 701 4.24 -13.86 20.33
N GLU A 702 4.00 -14.95 21.06
CA GLU A 702 3.32 -16.13 20.56
C GLU A 702 1.88 -16.13 21.07
N PHE A 703 0.92 -16.38 20.18
CA PHE A 703 -0.48 -16.48 20.57
C PHE A 703 -0.85 -17.91 20.95
N TYR A 704 -1.34 -18.07 22.16
CA TYR A 704 -1.85 -19.30 22.74
C TYR A 704 -3.39 -19.28 22.72
N LYS A 705 -4.01 -20.07 21.84
CA LYS A 705 -5.47 -20.19 21.73
C LYS A 705 -6.00 -21.07 22.86
N LYS A 706 -7.05 -20.63 23.57
CA LYS A 706 -7.73 -21.48 24.56
C LYS A 706 -8.53 -22.58 23.86
N VAL A 707 -8.28 -23.84 24.23
CA VAL A 707 -8.94 -25.00 23.65
C VAL A 707 -10.13 -25.40 24.52
N ARG A 708 -11.32 -25.56 23.92
CA ARG A 708 -12.52 -26.02 24.64
C ARG A 708 -12.31 -27.44 25.16
N ALA A 709 -12.76 -27.72 26.39
CA ALA A 709 -12.55 -28.97 27.12
C ALA A 709 -13.07 -30.26 26.45
N GLY A 710 -13.74 -30.19 25.28
CA GLY A 710 -14.29 -31.35 24.56
C GLY A 710 -13.39 -31.99 23.48
N ARG A 711 -12.15 -31.52 23.27
CA ARG A 711 -11.24 -32.06 22.25
C ARG A 711 -10.10 -32.96 22.77
N LYS A 712 -9.99 -33.15 24.09
CA LYS A 712 -9.10 -34.16 24.67
C LYS A 712 -9.69 -35.54 24.40
N GLY A 713 -9.20 -36.26 23.39
CA GLY A 713 -9.45 -37.71 23.32
C GLY A 713 -9.43 -38.40 21.96
N ARG A 714 -9.36 -37.71 20.82
CA ARG A 714 -9.37 -38.43 19.51
C ARG A 714 -8.01 -38.85 18.99
N ASP A 715 -6.95 -38.11 19.31
CA ASP A 715 -5.62 -38.39 18.75
C ASP A 715 -4.79 -39.36 19.62
N GLU A 716 -5.14 -39.54 20.90
CA GLU A 716 -4.37 -40.41 21.82
C GLU A 716 -4.75 -41.91 21.75
N GLN A 717 -5.83 -42.29 21.05
CA GLN A 717 -6.19 -43.70 20.84
C GLN A 717 -5.73 -44.29 19.50
N GLY A 718 -5.28 -43.45 18.55
CA GLY A 718 -4.82 -43.92 17.23
C GLY A 718 -3.40 -44.48 17.19
N GLU A 719 -2.53 -44.04 18.09
CA GLU A 719 -1.09 -44.40 18.06
C GLU A 719 -0.70 -45.55 19.00
N ARG A 720 -1.61 -46.02 19.86
CA ARG A 720 -1.32 -47.13 20.80
C ARG A 720 -1.72 -48.52 20.28
N ALA A 721 -2.37 -48.61 19.12
CA ALA A 721 -2.87 -49.89 18.58
C ALA A 721 -1.98 -50.51 17.48
N SER A 722 -0.82 -49.92 17.14
CA SER A 722 0.00 -50.38 16.01
C SER A 722 1.42 -50.84 16.34
N SER A 723 1.84 -50.87 17.62
CA SER A 723 3.21 -51.26 18.00
C SER A 723 3.36 -52.56 18.80
N GLU A 724 2.27 -53.26 19.16
CA GLU A 724 2.34 -54.55 19.86
C GLU A 724 1.70 -55.66 19.01
N ASN A 725 2.45 -56.16 18.02
CA ASN A 725 2.43 -57.56 17.58
C ASN A 725 3.32 -57.74 16.34
N ARG A 726 4.63 -57.88 16.56
CA ARG A 726 5.50 -58.42 15.52
C ARG A 726 6.76 -59.09 16.08
N GLU A 727 6.57 -60.16 16.85
CA GLU A 727 7.60 -61.18 17.01
C GLU A 727 6.98 -62.58 17.06
N GLY A 728 7.48 -63.47 16.21
CA GLY A 728 7.43 -64.92 16.39
C GLY A 728 6.38 -65.70 15.59
N ARG A 729 6.74 -66.17 14.39
CA ARG A 729 7.09 -67.59 14.14
C ARG A 729 7.10 -67.94 12.65
N GLU A 730 8.20 -68.58 12.26
CA GLU A 730 8.40 -69.34 11.04
C GLU A 730 7.52 -70.61 10.98
N GLY A 731 7.26 -71.06 9.76
CA GLY A 731 7.12 -72.48 9.41
C GLY A 731 5.69 -72.99 9.15
N GLY A 732 5.45 -73.49 7.93
CA GLY A 732 4.34 -74.42 7.70
C GLY A 732 3.73 -74.38 6.30
N GLN A 733 3.89 -75.49 5.58
CA GLN A 733 3.43 -75.83 4.24
C GLN A 733 1.91 -75.87 4.01
N GLU A 734 1.58 -75.81 2.70
CA GLU A 734 0.54 -76.57 1.97
C GLU A 734 -0.96 -76.21 2.00
N ALA A 735 -1.43 -75.90 0.78
CA ALA A 735 -2.57 -76.47 0.05
C ALA A 735 -4.03 -76.40 0.59
N GLY A 736 -4.90 -75.80 -0.23
CA GLY A 736 -6.17 -76.43 -0.62
C GLY A 736 -7.49 -75.73 -0.23
N GLY A 737 -8.43 -75.64 -1.19
CA GLY A 737 -9.88 -75.47 -0.98
C GLY A 737 -10.46 -74.12 -1.40
N TRP A 738 -10.86 -73.89 -2.67
CA TRP A 738 -12.20 -74.18 -3.23
C TRP A 738 -13.40 -73.84 -2.32
N GLY A 739 -14.18 -72.83 -2.72
CA GLY A 739 -15.50 -72.52 -2.15
C GLY A 739 -16.31 -71.54 -3.00
N ARG A 740 -17.10 -72.09 -3.93
CA ARG A 740 -18.03 -71.39 -4.83
C ARG A 740 -19.32 -70.91 -4.14
N ARG A 741 -20.02 -70.01 -4.87
CA ARG A 741 -21.47 -69.71 -4.96
C ARG A 741 -21.93 -68.50 -4.15
N GLY A 742 -22.70 -67.55 -4.68
CA GLY A 742 -23.25 -67.36 -6.03
C GLY A 742 -24.54 -66.52 -6.00
N ARG A 743 -24.83 -65.87 -7.14
CA ARG A 743 -26.15 -65.37 -7.62
C ARG A 743 -26.82 -64.26 -6.78
N ARG A 744 -27.66 -63.35 -7.30
CA ARG A 744 -28.16 -62.90 -8.63
C ARG A 744 -28.97 -61.63 -8.31
N GLY A 745 -29.00 -60.64 -9.21
CA GLY A 745 -30.01 -59.58 -9.14
C GLY A 745 -29.79 -58.48 -10.17
N ARG A 746 -30.46 -58.60 -11.33
CA ARG A 746 -30.64 -57.57 -12.39
C ARG A 746 -31.44 -56.37 -11.81
N ARG A 747 -31.08 -55.09 -12.05
CA ARG A 747 -31.47 -54.18 -13.19
C ARG A 747 -32.99 -54.00 -13.37
N PRO A 748 -33.53 -52.92 -14.00
CA PRO A 748 -32.90 -51.68 -14.53
C PRO A 748 -33.75 -50.36 -14.45
N GLY A 749 -33.19 -49.28 -14.99
CA GLY A 749 -33.90 -48.16 -15.66
C GLY A 749 -33.79 -46.83 -14.90
N GLY A 750 -33.44 -45.67 -15.47
CA GLY A 750 -33.23 -45.25 -16.86
C GLY A 750 -33.59 -43.75 -16.98
N ALA A 751 -32.93 -43.06 -17.91
CA ALA A 751 -32.92 -41.62 -18.21
C ALA A 751 -31.94 -40.77 -17.38
#